data_AF-A0A9R0HX79-F1
#
_entry.id   AF-A0A9R0HX79-F1
#
_cell.length_a   1.000
_cell.length_b   1.000
_cell.length_c   1.000
_cell.angle_alpha   90.00
_cell.angle_beta   90.00
_cell.angle_gamma   90.00
#
_symmetry.space_group_name_H-M   'P 1'
#
loop_
_entity.id
_entity.type
_entity.pdbx_description
1 polymer ?
#
loop_
_entity_poly.entity_id
_entity_poly.type
_entity_poly.pdbx_seq_one_letter_code
_entity_poly.pdbx_strand_id
1 'polypeptide(L)'
;MATEEQSHKAHRFRQAGPKKRGKDNKKGKDDFDDTTKNPPRNPKAFSFRSNSKAKRLQSRAVEKEQRKLHIPTMDRNIGDPPPFVVVVHGPPQAGKSLLIKCLVKHYTRHNLPDVRGPITIVSGKQRRLQFVECPNEINAMIDCAKFADLALLLIDGSYGFEMETFEFLNVMQVHGFPKVMGVLTHLDQFKDVKKLRKTKQRLKHRFWTEIYDGAKLFYLSGLIHGKYNKREIHNLARFISVMKFHPLSWRTAHPYVLADRFEDVTPPERVQMDKKCDRNVTVYGYLRGCNLKKGTKVHIAGVGDYNLASVTSLADPCPLPSAAKKKGLRDKEKIFYAPLSGVGDLLYDKDAVYININDHFVQYSKGTDENESTARKGKRPDVGEELVKKLQNVKYSIDEQLQERFINLFSQKRDKHEADVPVAGGQFHEHGEAAGSDKESDDADLNSSASSDDDTDVEENETLMNQGDGSIDAKKDLRSNFKEHVEFSDGRIRRKAIFGNTDNDADDKYSDEEDDDSDGKEDDQVGTTSGTEPSEDDGPDSDIEVEEDMGNASRWKDSLLERALSRQNKNLMQLVYGKSTSDLASDISEPQGSTDDESEDDDFFKPKGEGAKKLTDALGAVDVNGDECSKFTSNLNTKNWNDHDVVQSIRDRFVTGDWSKAAQRATASETGGSDDDDAVYGDFEDVEMGEEDGPRSNDIETQKEDDAITEERKLKKLALRAKFDSHYNESELPDGETGEEVGAKSDRSKNNESGFFDKLKDEIELQKQRNLAELNDLDEATRIEIEGFRTGTYVRLEIQAVPFEMVEYFDPSHPILVGGISLAEENVGYMQVRLKRHRWHKKVLKTRDPIIVSMGWRRYQTIPVYAIEDRDGRVRMLKYTPEHMHCLAMFYGPLAPPNTGVVAVQNLTNNQSSFRITATAVVLEFNHAVQIKKKIKFTGEPCKIYKKTAYIKNMFTSDLEIAKYEGVPIRTVSGIRGQVKKAAKEVIGNKSRKDGIPSKGGIARCTFEDKILMSDIVFFTTWVNVDIPNFFNPLTTALQPRDQTWKGMKTVGELRRELALPVPVNKDSLYKPIERKPKKFNPLVIPKSLQQALPFVSKPKDIPKRRRGLLQDRRAVVVEPHERKTQKLIQHLQLIRHNKEKKKKQKEEEKRKVFETQKAKEELVSRKRQREERRERYREQDKQKKRTRRTSED
;
A
#
# COMPACT_ATOMS: atom_id res chain seq x y z
N MET A 1 31.71 65.02 -69.60
CA MET A 1 30.75 66.10 -69.96
C MET A 1 29.35 65.55 -69.81
N ALA A 2 28.36 66.42 -69.58
CA ALA A 2 26.97 66.10 -69.25
C ALA A 2 26.79 65.33 -67.91
N THR A 3 25.80 65.63 -67.06
CA THR A 3 25.19 66.91 -66.62
C THR A 3 24.41 66.58 -65.34
N GLU A 4 24.32 67.49 -64.37
CA GLU A 4 23.53 67.23 -63.15
C GLU A 4 22.05 67.57 -63.37
N GLU A 5 21.16 66.58 -63.25
CA GLU A 5 19.75 66.80 -62.94
C GLU A 5 19.51 66.45 -61.47
N GLN A 6 19.28 67.46 -60.63
CA GLN A 6 18.98 67.25 -59.21
C GLN A 6 17.48 66.98 -59.02
N SER A 7 17.10 65.70 -58.93
CA SER A 7 15.75 65.32 -58.48
C SER A 7 15.50 65.84 -57.07
N HIS A 8 14.46 66.67 -56.89
CA HIS A 8 14.11 67.23 -55.58
C HIS A 8 13.87 66.12 -54.53
N LYS A 9 14.50 66.26 -53.36
CA LYS A 9 14.34 65.30 -52.25
C LYS A 9 12.91 65.36 -51.70
N ALA A 10 12.19 64.25 -51.79
CA ALA A 10 10.94 64.06 -51.04
C ALA A 10 11.20 64.22 -49.53
N HIS A 11 10.30 64.92 -48.83
CA HIS A 11 10.48 65.16 -47.40
C HIS A 11 10.30 63.86 -46.59
N ARG A 12 11.18 63.63 -45.61
CA ARG A 12 11.06 62.48 -44.69
C ARG A 12 9.89 62.76 -43.74
N PHE A 13 8.75 62.10 -43.94
CA PHE A 13 7.64 62.11 -42.99
C PHE A 13 8.16 61.77 -41.58
N ARG A 14 7.66 62.46 -40.54
CA ARG A 14 8.14 62.29 -39.14
C ARG A 14 7.76 60.91 -38.58
N GLN A 15 8.57 59.89 -38.85
CA GLN A 15 8.42 58.57 -38.23
C GLN A 15 8.64 58.64 -36.71
N ALA A 16 7.62 58.24 -35.94
CA ALA A 16 7.62 58.32 -34.49
C ALA A 16 8.43 57.18 -33.84
N GLY A 17 9.75 57.33 -33.82
CA GLY A 17 10.67 56.33 -33.26
C GLY A 17 10.40 55.98 -31.77
N PRO A 18 10.88 54.82 -31.27
CA PRO A 18 10.43 54.24 -29.98
C PRO A 18 10.61 55.14 -28.74
N LYS A 19 11.52 56.11 -28.80
CA LYS A 19 11.75 57.08 -27.71
C LYS A 19 10.58 58.07 -27.52
N LYS A 20 9.68 58.26 -28.50
CA LYS A 20 8.49 59.12 -28.35
C LYS A 20 7.33 58.40 -27.65
N ARG A 21 7.08 57.11 -27.95
CA ARG A 21 6.09 56.28 -27.23
C ARG A 21 6.35 56.20 -25.71
N GLY A 22 7.61 56.28 -25.28
CA GLY A 22 7.98 56.37 -23.86
C GLY A 22 7.82 57.77 -23.21
N LYS A 23 7.30 58.76 -23.93
CA LYS A 23 7.16 60.16 -23.49
C LYS A 23 5.77 60.76 -23.78
N ASP A 24 5.10 60.29 -24.82
CA ASP A 24 3.72 60.69 -25.17
C ASP A 24 2.71 60.19 -24.12
N ASN A 25 2.88 58.97 -23.60
CA ASN A 25 2.20 58.47 -22.38
C ASN A 25 2.53 59.24 -21.08
N LYS A 26 3.03 60.47 -21.20
CA LYS A 26 3.37 61.37 -20.09
C LYS A 26 3.06 62.85 -20.32
N LYS A 27 2.48 63.21 -21.48
CA LYS A 27 1.92 64.54 -21.80
C LYS A 27 0.87 64.41 -22.91
N GLY A 28 -0.40 64.35 -22.53
CA GLY A 28 -1.53 64.33 -23.45
C GLY A 28 -2.84 64.11 -22.71
N LYS A 29 -3.56 65.22 -22.46
CA LYS A 29 -4.81 65.36 -21.67
C LYS A 29 -4.67 64.96 -20.18
N ASP A 30 -5.14 65.74 -19.19
CA ASP A 30 -5.74 67.09 -19.22
C ASP A 30 -6.87 67.29 -20.24
N ASP A 31 -7.91 66.48 -20.10
CA ASP A 31 -9.33 66.81 -20.30
C ASP A 31 -10.10 65.72 -19.52
N PHE A 32 -11.14 66.10 -18.79
CA PHE A 32 -11.94 65.16 -18.00
C PHE A 32 -12.88 64.35 -18.92
N ASP A 33 -12.80 63.03 -18.84
CA ASP A 33 -13.93 62.23 -18.35
C ASP A 33 -13.42 60.88 -17.82
N ASP A 34 -14.11 60.27 -16.84
CA ASP A 34 -13.63 59.10 -16.10
C ASP A 34 -14.63 57.93 -16.12
N THR A 35 -14.36 56.94 -16.97
CA THR A 35 -14.77 55.55 -16.69
C THR A 35 -14.00 54.49 -17.51
N THR A 36 -13.55 53.44 -16.84
CA THR A 36 -13.21 52.11 -17.43
C THR A 36 -11.99 51.97 -18.37
N LYS A 37 -10.76 52.30 -17.94
CA LYS A 37 -9.55 51.45 -18.17
C LYS A 37 -8.37 51.87 -17.28
N ASN A 38 -7.71 50.90 -16.64
CA ASN A 38 -6.56 51.16 -15.76
C ASN A 38 -5.38 51.83 -16.50
N PRO A 39 -4.76 52.89 -15.95
CA PRO A 39 -3.61 53.55 -16.59
C PRO A 39 -2.35 52.66 -16.60
N PRO A 40 -1.48 52.78 -17.62
CA PRO A 40 -0.29 51.94 -17.77
C PRO A 40 0.75 52.22 -16.67
N ARG A 41 0.78 51.34 -15.65
CA ARG A 41 1.65 51.45 -14.46
C ARG A 41 3.13 51.63 -14.83
N ASN A 42 3.74 52.72 -14.36
CA ASN A 42 5.14 53.07 -14.59
C ASN A 42 6.11 52.03 -13.95
N PRO A 43 6.82 51.18 -14.75
CA PRO A 43 7.63 50.09 -14.22
C PRO A 43 8.89 50.56 -13.48
N LYS A 44 9.28 51.84 -13.59
CA LYS A 44 10.40 52.40 -12.81
C LYS A 44 9.99 52.71 -11.36
N ALA A 45 8.73 53.08 -11.13
CA ALA A 45 8.21 53.31 -9.78
C ALA A 45 8.06 52.00 -9.00
N PHE A 46 7.58 50.94 -9.66
CA PHE A 46 7.44 49.60 -9.08
C PHE A 46 8.74 48.78 -9.12
N SER A 47 9.86 49.39 -8.73
CA SER A 47 11.18 48.73 -8.66
C SER A 47 11.62 48.44 -7.22
N PHE A 48 12.25 47.28 -7.00
CA PHE A 48 12.67 46.85 -5.66
C PHE A 48 13.83 47.70 -5.12
N ARG A 49 13.70 48.23 -3.89
CA ARG A 49 14.76 49.00 -3.18
C ARG A 49 16.13 48.29 -3.11
N SER A 50 16.18 46.97 -3.25
CA SER A 50 17.44 46.21 -3.37
C SER A 50 17.25 44.95 -4.22
N ASN A 51 17.79 44.97 -5.44
CA ASN A 51 17.74 43.85 -6.39
C ASN A 51 18.46 42.59 -5.85
N SER A 52 19.63 42.74 -5.24
CA SER A 52 20.38 41.60 -4.66
C SER A 52 19.64 40.92 -3.50
N LYS A 53 18.99 41.70 -2.62
CA LYS A 53 18.14 41.16 -1.54
C LYS A 53 16.88 40.49 -2.11
N ALA A 54 16.21 41.12 -3.08
CA ALA A 54 15.04 40.54 -3.76
C ALA A 54 15.38 39.19 -4.42
N LYS A 55 16.43 39.14 -5.24
CA LYS A 55 16.90 37.92 -5.90
C LYS A 55 17.28 36.80 -4.92
N ARG A 56 17.90 37.13 -3.77
CA ARG A 56 18.23 36.15 -2.71
C ARG A 56 16.99 35.65 -1.97
N LEU A 57 15.95 36.47 -1.82
CA LEU A 57 14.68 36.05 -1.24
C LEU A 57 13.86 35.20 -2.22
N GLN A 58 13.77 35.60 -3.49
CA GLN A 58 13.11 34.85 -4.56
C GLN A 58 13.74 33.46 -4.76
N SER A 59 15.08 33.38 -4.88
CA SER A 59 15.76 32.07 -4.99
C SER A 59 15.53 31.18 -3.76
N ARG A 60 15.46 31.74 -2.55
CA ARG A 60 15.11 31.00 -1.32
C ARG A 60 13.63 30.63 -1.23
N ALA A 61 12.73 31.37 -1.88
CA ALA A 61 11.32 31.01 -1.99
C ALA A 61 11.16 29.82 -2.94
N VAL A 62 11.70 29.93 -4.16
CA VAL A 62 11.73 28.84 -5.16
C VAL A 62 12.41 27.59 -4.62
N GLU A 63 13.53 27.70 -3.89
CA GLU A 63 14.19 26.57 -3.22
C GLU A 63 13.30 25.89 -2.15
N LYS A 64 12.43 26.66 -1.47
CA LYS A 64 11.45 26.11 -0.52
C LYS A 64 10.26 25.48 -1.25
N GLU A 65 9.75 26.10 -2.30
CA GLU A 65 8.65 25.57 -3.12
C GLU A 65 9.06 24.26 -3.79
N GLN A 66 10.23 24.20 -4.43
CA GLN A 66 10.79 22.97 -4.99
C GLN A 66 10.98 21.85 -3.94
N ARG A 67 11.20 22.19 -2.66
CA ARG A 67 11.24 21.22 -1.55
C ARG A 67 9.86 20.86 -0.97
N LYS A 68 8.79 21.57 -1.34
CA LYS A 68 7.40 21.19 -1.03
C LYS A 68 6.81 20.25 -2.09
N LEU A 69 7.26 20.35 -3.34
CA LEU A 69 6.82 19.46 -4.42
C LEU A 69 7.22 18.01 -4.12
N HIS A 70 6.24 17.11 -4.22
CA HIS A 70 6.40 15.66 -4.06
C HIS A 70 5.62 14.98 -5.20
N ILE A 71 5.64 13.64 -5.28
CA ILE A 71 4.68 12.92 -6.12
C ILE A 71 3.32 12.98 -5.40
N PRO A 72 2.23 13.42 -6.05
CA PRO A 72 0.90 13.35 -5.44
C PRO A 72 0.48 11.87 -5.32
N THR A 73 -0.02 11.49 -4.15
CA THR A 73 -0.43 10.11 -3.84
C THR A 73 -1.85 10.11 -3.30
N MET A 74 -2.72 9.32 -3.93
CA MET A 74 -4.12 9.16 -3.53
C MET A 74 -4.23 8.57 -2.12
N ASP A 75 -4.94 9.26 -1.22
CA ASP A 75 -5.23 8.79 0.13
C ASP A 75 -6.63 8.17 0.20
N ARG A 76 -6.68 6.83 0.21
CA ARG A 76 -7.91 6.02 0.18
C ARG A 76 -8.62 5.89 1.53
N ASN A 77 -8.12 6.50 2.62
CA ASN A 77 -8.86 6.51 3.89
C ASN A 77 -10.12 7.39 3.74
N ILE A 78 -11.30 6.76 3.68
CA ILE A 78 -12.59 7.42 3.40
C ILE A 78 -13.49 7.50 4.66
N GLY A 79 -13.33 6.58 5.61
CA GLY A 79 -14.03 6.58 6.91
C GLY A 79 -13.13 7.00 8.08
N ASP A 80 -13.51 6.57 9.28
CA ASP A 80 -12.73 6.77 10.50
C ASP A 80 -11.31 6.18 10.38
N PRO A 81 -10.26 6.88 10.84
CA PRO A 81 -8.90 6.38 10.67
C PRO A 81 -8.64 5.12 11.52
N PRO A 82 -8.12 4.02 10.93
CA PRO A 82 -7.67 2.87 11.71
C PRO A 82 -6.49 3.25 12.62
N PRO A 83 -6.30 2.57 13.78
CA PRO A 83 -5.25 2.95 14.74
C PRO A 83 -3.86 2.85 14.11
N PHE A 84 -3.06 3.92 14.13
CA PHE A 84 -1.75 3.93 13.45
C PHE A 84 -0.77 2.95 14.11
N VAL A 85 -0.10 2.10 13.33
CA VAL A 85 0.69 1.00 13.89
C VAL A 85 2.09 1.47 14.26
N VAL A 86 2.42 1.33 15.55
CA VAL A 86 3.70 1.69 16.15
C VAL A 86 4.47 0.43 16.51
N VAL A 87 5.32 -0.03 15.59
CA VAL A 87 6.20 -1.18 15.82
C VAL A 87 7.39 -0.77 16.69
N VAL A 88 7.64 -1.54 17.75
CA VAL A 88 8.77 -1.41 18.66
C VAL A 88 9.79 -2.49 18.31
N HIS A 89 10.86 -2.09 17.61
CA HIS A 89 11.98 -2.98 17.24
C HIS A 89 13.23 -2.65 18.05
N GLY A 90 14.06 -3.65 18.28
CA GLY A 90 15.31 -3.55 19.01
C GLY A 90 15.94 -4.93 19.22
N PRO A 91 17.24 -4.99 19.55
CA PRO A 91 17.93 -6.24 19.80
C PRO A 91 17.37 -6.99 21.04
N PRO A 92 17.78 -8.25 21.28
CA PRO A 92 17.46 -8.96 22.52
C PRO A 92 17.82 -8.12 23.75
N GLN A 93 17.01 -8.21 24.80
CA GLN A 93 17.21 -7.52 26.08
C GLN A 93 17.21 -5.97 26.03
N ALA A 94 16.99 -5.32 24.89
CA ALA A 94 17.06 -3.86 24.73
C ALA A 94 16.00 -3.04 25.52
N GLY A 95 14.98 -3.69 26.08
CA GLY A 95 13.87 -3.07 26.83
C GLY A 95 12.56 -2.86 26.05
N LYS A 96 12.33 -3.57 24.94
CA LYS A 96 11.16 -3.42 24.04
C LYS A 96 9.81 -3.45 24.79
N SER A 97 9.51 -4.57 25.45
CA SER A 97 8.26 -4.77 26.20
C SER A 97 8.13 -3.77 27.35
N LEU A 98 9.24 -3.42 28.01
CA LEU A 98 9.29 -2.43 29.09
C LEU A 98 8.94 -1.03 28.58
N LEU A 99 9.37 -0.65 27.36
CA LEU A 99 8.97 0.60 26.72
C LEU A 99 7.46 0.63 26.43
N ILE A 100 6.88 -0.48 25.95
CA ILE A 100 5.43 -0.59 25.72
C ILE A 100 4.66 -0.48 27.05
N LYS A 101 5.04 -1.25 28.08
CA LYS A 101 4.46 -1.16 29.44
C LYS A 101 4.54 0.27 30.01
N CYS A 102 5.59 1.01 29.70
CA CYS A 102 5.75 2.42 30.08
C CYS A 102 4.89 3.40 29.26
N LEU A 103 4.76 3.20 27.95
CA LEU A 103 3.95 4.04 27.06
C LEU A 103 2.45 3.84 27.31
N VAL A 104 1.98 2.59 27.39
CA VAL A 104 0.57 2.29 27.71
C VAL A 104 0.19 2.87 29.07
N LYS A 105 1.06 2.76 30.08
CA LYS A 105 0.85 3.41 31.38
C LYS A 105 0.81 4.94 31.31
N HIS A 106 1.53 5.57 30.38
CA HIS A 106 1.48 7.02 30.21
C HIS A 106 0.14 7.48 29.60
N TYR A 107 -0.38 6.77 28.60
CA TYR A 107 -1.65 7.11 27.95
C TYR A 107 -2.89 6.71 28.78
N THR A 108 -2.91 5.49 29.33
CA THR A 108 -4.09 4.88 29.97
C THR A 108 -4.11 5.01 31.50
N ARG A 109 -2.95 5.28 32.13
CA ARG A 109 -2.65 5.14 33.58
C ARG A 109 -2.60 3.72 34.15
N HIS A 110 -3.20 2.73 33.50
CA HIS A 110 -3.17 1.33 33.95
C HIS A 110 -1.74 0.74 33.89
N ASN A 111 -1.50 -0.34 34.66
CA ASN A 111 -0.32 -1.18 34.45
C ASN A 111 -0.70 -2.35 33.54
N LEU A 112 0.17 -2.74 32.62
CA LEU A 112 0.12 -4.06 31.99
C LEU A 112 1.14 -4.97 32.71
N PRO A 113 0.74 -6.17 33.16
CA PRO A 113 1.68 -7.14 33.72
C PRO A 113 2.61 -7.66 32.61
N ASP A 114 2.05 -8.06 31.47
CA ASP A 114 2.76 -8.50 30.26
C ASP A 114 2.24 -7.90 28.96
N VAL A 115 3.04 -8.04 27.89
CA VAL A 115 2.78 -7.51 26.55
C VAL A 115 2.86 -8.66 25.56
N ARG A 116 1.73 -8.97 24.94
CA ARG A 116 1.48 -10.03 23.95
C ARG A 116 0.49 -9.51 22.91
N GLY A 117 0.71 -9.84 21.64
CA GLY A 117 -0.09 -9.32 20.53
C GLY A 117 0.05 -7.81 20.30
N PRO A 118 -0.82 -7.23 19.44
CA PRO A 118 -0.97 -5.78 19.34
C PRO A 118 -1.75 -5.21 20.53
N ILE A 119 -1.52 -3.92 20.82
CA ILE A 119 -2.19 -3.18 21.90
C ILE A 119 -2.71 -1.86 21.35
N THR A 120 -4.03 -1.74 21.18
CA THR A 120 -4.70 -0.53 20.68
C THR A 120 -5.02 0.42 21.82
N ILE A 121 -4.73 1.71 21.65
CA ILE A 121 -5.01 2.78 22.62
C ILE A 121 -5.63 4.02 21.96
N VAL A 122 -6.48 4.75 22.69
CA VAL A 122 -6.92 6.10 22.31
C VAL A 122 -5.84 7.12 22.73
N SER A 123 -5.13 7.72 21.77
CA SER A 123 -4.11 8.76 22.05
C SER A 123 -4.67 10.18 21.96
N GLY A 124 -5.81 10.39 21.29
CA GLY A 124 -6.46 11.67 21.10
C GLY A 124 -7.71 11.54 20.23
N LYS A 125 -8.51 12.61 20.12
CA LYS A 125 -9.90 12.57 19.62
C LYS A 125 -10.10 12.10 18.17
N GLN A 126 -9.07 12.17 17.35
CA GLN A 126 -9.05 11.70 15.95
C GLN A 126 -7.92 10.67 15.73
N ARG A 127 -7.34 10.12 16.80
CA ARG A 127 -6.05 9.42 16.77
C ARG A 127 -5.95 8.28 17.78
N ARG A 128 -6.03 7.07 17.24
CA ARG A 128 -5.72 5.81 17.93
C ARG A 128 -4.35 5.31 17.50
N LEU A 129 -3.67 4.58 18.38
CA LEU A 129 -2.34 3.99 18.12
C LEU A 129 -2.38 2.51 18.47
N GLN A 130 -1.76 1.65 17.67
CA GLN A 130 -1.62 0.21 17.94
C GLN A 130 -0.13 -0.11 18.16
N PHE A 131 0.27 -0.38 19.40
CA PHE A 131 1.64 -0.79 19.71
C PHE A 131 1.84 -2.27 19.41
N VAL A 132 2.97 -2.62 18.80
CA VAL A 132 3.33 -4.01 18.48
C VAL A 132 4.81 -4.22 18.83
N GLU A 133 5.13 -5.25 19.60
CA GLU A 133 6.53 -5.67 19.77
C GLU A 133 6.99 -6.48 18.55
N CYS A 134 8.17 -6.17 18.01
CA CYS A 134 8.78 -7.00 16.97
C CYS A 134 9.60 -8.13 17.60
N PRO A 135 9.35 -9.42 17.29
CA PRO A 135 10.28 -10.51 17.55
C PRO A 135 11.64 -10.33 16.85
N ASN A 136 12.67 -11.03 17.33
CA ASN A 136 14.04 -10.94 16.78
C ASN A 136 14.26 -11.85 15.55
N GLU A 137 13.21 -12.52 15.08
CA GLU A 137 13.24 -13.29 13.85
C GLU A 137 13.21 -12.38 12.62
N ILE A 138 14.03 -12.70 11.61
CA ILE A 138 14.02 -11.98 10.33
C ILE A 138 12.66 -12.06 9.63
N ASN A 139 11.88 -13.12 9.89
CA ASN A 139 10.53 -13.30 9.36
C ASN A 139 9.56 -12.26 9.93
N ALA A 140 9.48 -12.17 11.26
CA ALA A 140 8.65 -11.18 11.93
C ALA A 140 9.10 -9.74 11.64
N MET A 141 10.42 -9.48 11.58
CA MET A 141 10.97 -8.20 11.11
C MET A 141 10.49 -7.83 9.70
N ILE A 142 10.37 -8.80 8.80
CA ILE A 142 9.85 -8.60 7.43
C ILE A 142 8.36 -8.25 7.45
N ASP A 143 7.53 -8.92 8.24
CA ASP A 143 6.09 -8.63 8.28
C ASP A 143 5.78 -7.32 9.01
N CYS A 144 6.42 -7.07 10.16
CA CYS A 144 6.38 -5.80 10.86
C CYS A 144 6.74 -4.61 9.96
N ALA A 145 7.76 -4.75 9.12
CA ALA A 145 8.14 -3.69 8.17
C ALA A 145 7.06 -3.42 7.10
N LYS A 146 6.28 -4.44 6.68
CA LYS A 146 5.18 -4.25 5.73
C LYS A 146 4.08 -3.36 6.30
N PHE A 147 3.74 -3.49 7.60
CA PHE A 147 2.61 -2.77 8.21
C PHE A 147 2.95 -1.56 9.11
N ALA A 148 4.18 -1.40 9.62
CA ALA A 148 4.53 -0.33 10.57
C ALA A 148 4.39 1.09 9.99
N ASP A 149 3.52 1.95 10.54
CA ASP A 149 3.43 3.37 10.18
C ASP A 149 4.51 4.21 10.90
N LEU A 150 4.82 3.80 12.13
CA LEU A 150 5.93 4.29 12.94
C LEU A 150 6.80 3.11 13.40
N ALA A 151 8.11 3.21 13.20
CA ALA A 151 9.10 2.34 13.83
C ALA A 151 9.80 3.09 14.97
N LEU A 152 9.66 2.58 16.20
CA LEU A 152 10.50 2.94 17.34
C LEU A 152 11.68 1.96 17.39
N LEU A 153 12.88 2.44 17.08
CA LEU A 153 14.10 1.64 17.10
C LEU A 153 14.83 1.83 18.43
N LEU A 154 14.79 0.80 19.29
CA LEU A 154 15.60 0.75 20.49
C LEU A 154 17.06 0.44 20.12
N ILE A 155 17.96 1.24 20.68
CA ILE A 155 19.41 1.11 20.50
C ILE A 155 20.03 1.12 21.89
N ASP A 156 20.76 0.06 22.24
CA ASP A 156 21.52 0.03 23.48
C ASP A 156 22.63 1.09 23.42
N GLY A 157 22.65 2.02 24.38
CA GLY A 157 23.65 3.08 24.41
C GLY A 157 25.07 2.61 24.73
N SER A 158 25.19 1.51 25.49
CA SER A 158 26.44 0.94 25.99
C SER A 158 27.14 0.10 24.91
N TYR A 159 26.39 -0.75 24.21
CA TYR A 159 26.86 -1.61 23.12
C TYR A 159 26.91 -0.83 21.79
N GLY A 160 25.86 -0.09 21.48
CA GLY A 160 25.68 0.65 20.23
C GLY A 160 24.70 -0.04 19.26
N PHE A 161 24.97 0.07 17.96
CA PHE A 161 24.11 -0.53 16.93
C PHE A 161 24.42 -2.01 16.70
N GLU A 162 23.40 -2.84 16.81
CA GLU A 162 23.45 -4.27 16.48
C GLU A 162 22.97 -4.57 15.06
N MET A 163 23.38 -5.73 14.54
CA MET A 163 23.08 -6.17 13.18
C MET A 163 21.58 -6.26 12.91
N GLU A 164 20.77 -6.69 13.89
CA GLU A 164 19.30 -6.77 13.77
C GLU A 164 18.64 -5.39 13.56
N THR A 165 19.20 -4.32 14.15
CA THR A 165 18.69 -2.95 13.95
C THR A 165 18.98 -2.46 12.53
N PHE A 166 20.14 -2.83 11.98
CA PHE A 166 20.52 -2.54 10.60
C PHE A 166 19.76 -3.40 9.59
N GLU A 167 19.46 -4.67 9.90
CA GLU A 167 18.68 -5.55 9.05
C GLU A 167 17.25 -5.01 8.88
N PHE A 168 16.52 -4.78 9.98
CA PHE A 168 15.17 -4.21 9.94
C PHE A 168 15.10 -2.85 9.21
N LEU A 169 16.10 -1.98 9.42
CA LEU A 169 16.21 -0.71 8.70
C LEU A 169 16.33 -0.91 7.18
N ASN A 170 17.13 -1.88 6.71
CA ASN A 170 17.25 -2.19 5.28
C ASN A 170 16.00 -2.89 4.72
N VAL A 171 15.28 -3.70 5.52
CA VAL A 171 13.99 -4.26 5.12
C VAL A 171 12.96 -3.14 4.91
N MET A 172 12.84 -2.20 5.85
CA MET A 172 11.96 -1.03 5.71
C MET A 172 12.30 -0.18 4.48
N GLN A 173 13.59 0.03 4.19
CA GLN A 173 14.01 0.77 2.98
C GLN A 173 13.56 0.11 1.66
N VAL A 174 13.28 -1.19 1.65
CA VAL A 174 12.86 -1.94 0.45
C VAL A 174 11.35 -2.09 0.34
N HIS A 175 10.65 -2.44 1.42
CA HIS A 175 9.18 -2.58 1.40
C HIS A 175 8.42 -1.25 1.48
N GLY A 176 9.11 -0.15 1.83
CA GLY A 176 8.56 1.20 1.86
C GLY A 176 8.89 1.87 3.20
N PHE A 177 9.69 2.94 3.17
CA PHE A 177 10.31 3.46 4.38
C PHE A 177 9.29 4.27 5.24
N PRO A 178 8.92 3.79 6.45
CA PRO A 178 7.93 4.45 7.29
C PRO A 178 8.56 5.62 8.06
N LYS A 179 7.81 6.23 8.98
CA LYS A 179 8.44 7.17 9.93
C LYS A 179 9.25 6.38 10.96
N VAL A 180 10.45 6.87 11.29
CA VAL A 180 11.38 6.19 12.22
C VAL A 180 11.82 7.16 13.30
N MET A 181 11.75 6.73 14.56
CA MET A 181 12.38 7.41 15.71
C MET A 181 13.34 6.45 16.40
N GLY A 182 14.49 6.96 16.84
CA GLY A 182 15.41 6.19 17.67
C GLY A 182 15.12 6.41 19.14
N VAL A 183 15.22 5.36 19.95
CA VAL A 183 15.13 5.40 21.42
C VAL A 183 16.39 4.77 21.97
N LEU A 184 17.24 5.56 22.62
CA LEU A 184 18.55 5.11 23.08
C LEU A 184 18.50 4.81 24.59
N THR A 185 18.68 3.53 24.94
CA THR A 185 18.49 2.96 26.30
C THR A 185 19.83 2.66 27.00
N HIS A 186 19.79 2.07 28.20
CA HIS A 186 20.94 1.63 29.01
C HIS A 186 22.03 2.70 29.25
N LEU A 187 21.61 3.95 29.38
CA LEU A 187 22.52 5.08 29.58
C LEU A 187 23.21 5.11 30.95
N ASP A 188 22.61 4.48 31.96
CA ASP A 188 23.13 4.41 33.32
C ASP A 188 24.43 3.59 33.43
N GLN A 189 24.69 2.69 32.48
CA GLN A 189 25.94 1.92 32.43
C GLN A 189 27.17 2.83 32.20
N PHE A 190 26.97 4.08 31.76
CA PHE A 190 28.04 5.06 31.62
C PHE A 190 28.35 5.81 32.92
N LYS A 191 29.31 5.27 33.69
CA LYS A 191 29.97 6.01 34.79
C LYS A 191 30.58 7.35 34.33
N ASP A 192 31.07 7.42 33.09
CA ASP A 192 31.72 8.61 32.51
C ASP A 192 30.76 9.52 31.71
N VAL A 193 30.39 10.68 32.26
CA VAL A 193 29.59 11.70 31.54
C VAL A 193 30.28 12.19 30.25
N LYS A 194 31.63 12.26 30.23
CA LYS A 194 32.40 12.62 29.03
C LYS A 194 32.33 11.54 27.94
N LYS A 195 32.31 10.25 28.32
CA LYS A 195 32.15 9.11 27.41
C LYS A 195 30.72 9.07 26.86
N LEU A 196 29.73 9.21 27.75
CA LEU A 196 28.30 9.30 27.45
C LEU A 196 27.95 10.39 26.41
N ARG A 197 28.52 11.60 26.54
CA ARG A 197 28.30 12.67 25.56
C ARG A 197 28.89 12.31 24.18
N LYS A 198 30.08 11.71 24.14
CA LYS A 198 30.73 11.25 22.90
C LYS A 198 29.99 10.07 22.25
N THR A 199 29.50 9.09 23.01
CA THR A 199 28.73 7.96 22.47
C THR A 199 27.38 8.41 21.94
N LYS A 200 26.62 9.23 22.68
CA LYS A 200 25.38 9.87 22.18
C LYS A 200 25.61 10.61 20.86
N GLN A 201 26.67 11.42 20.75
CA GLN A 201 27.00 12.12 19.50
C GLN A 201 27.36 11.17 18.36
N ARG A 202 28.18 10.15 18.60
CA ARG A 202 28.57 9.14 17.59
C ARG A 202 27.37 8.33 17.10
N LEU A 203 26.53 7.86 18.01
CA LEU A 203 25.32 7.08 17.67
C LEU A 203 24.30 7.95 16.92
N LYS A 204 24.10 9.21 17.35
CA LYS A 204 23.25 10.18 16.65
C LYS A 204 23.71 10.47 15.21
N HIS A 205 25.00 10.70 14.99
CA HIS A 205 25.52 10.89 13.63
C HIS A 205 25.37 9.61 12.79
N ARG A 206 25.57 8.42 13.38
CA ARG A 206 25.35 7.16 12.66
C ARG A 206 23.88 6.95 12.29
N PHE A 207 22.96 7.25 13.20
CA PHE A 207 21.51 7.22 12.96
C PHE A 207 21.11 8.13 11.79
N TRP A 208 21.66 9.35 11.73
CA TRP A 208 21.44 10.28 10.63
C TRP A 208 21.97 9.78 9.28
N THR A 209 23.17 9.16 9.25
CA THR A 209 23.75 8.65 7.99
C THR A 209 23.02 7.45 7.38
N GLU A 210 22.12 6.80 8.13
CA GLU A 210 21.41 5.58 7.70
C GLU A 210 19.92 5.85 7.43
N ILE A 211 19.38 6.97 7.93
CA ILE A 211 17.95 7.33 7.85
C ILE A 211 17.81 8.65 7.08
N TYR A 212 18.00 9.79 7.75
CA TYR A 212 18.14 11.12 7.16
C TYR A 212 18.72 12.10 8.19
N ASP A 213 19.38 13.15 7.71
CA ASP A 213 19.94 14.20 8.57
C ASP A 213 18.83 14.91 9.36
N GLY A 214 18.98 14.94 10.69
CA GLY A 214 17.99 15.54 11.59
C GLY A 214 16.89 14.59 12.11
N ALA A 215 16.95 13.30 11.76
CA ALA A 215 16.07 12.28 12.36
C ALA A 215 16.12 12.31 13.91
N LYS A 216 14.99 12.00 14.55
CA LYS A 216 14.83 12.17 16.01
C LYS A 216 15.36 10.95 16.77
N LEU A 217 16.20 11.23 17.76
CA LEU A 217 16.79 10.25 18.68
C LEU A 217 16.48 10.72 20.11
N PHE A 218 15.69 9.92 20.81
CA PHE A 218 15.38 10.09 22.23
C PHE A 218 16.42 9.38 23.08
N TYR A 219 16.53 9.83 24.33
CA TYR A 219 17.42 9.24 25.32
C TYR A 219 16.54 8.85 26.50
N LEU A 220 16.59 7.58 26.91
CA LEU A 220 15.98 7.13 28.15
C LEU A 220 17.08 6.91 29.19
N SER A 221 16.93 7.61 30.30
CA SER A 221 17.66 7.36 31.54
C SER A 221 17.19 6.05 32.21
N GLY A 222 17.67 5.81 33.42
CA GLY A 222 17.45 4.60 34.19
C GLY A 222 16.02 4.12 34.41
N LEU A 223 15.98 2.90 34.92
CA LEU A 223 14.78 2.27 35.46
C LEU A 223 14.58 2.70 36.91
N ILE A 224 13.48 3.38 37.18
CA ILE A 224 13.04 3.77 38.53
C ILE A 224 11.84 2.88 38.87
N HIS A 225 11.98 2.02 39.89
CA HIS A 225 11.01 0.95 40.21
C HIS A 225 10.63 0.10 38.97
N GLY A 226 11.63 -0.31 38.19
CA GLY A 226 11.46 -1.13 36.99
C GLY A 226 10.81 -0.45 35.78
N LYS A 227 10.60 0.88 35.81
CA LYS A 227 9.94 1.65 34.75
C LYS A 227 10.77 2.88 34.36
N TYR A 228 10.73 3.30 33.09
CA TYR A 228 11.48 4.47 32.64
C TYR A 228 10.95 5.78 33.27
N ASN A 229 11.78 6.83 33.26
CA ASN A 229 11.43 8.14 33.80
C ASN A 229 10.18 8.75 33.11
N LYS A 230 9.13 9.02 33.90
CA LYS A 230 7.84 9.59 33.45
C LYS A 230 8.00 10.84 32.56
N ARG A 231 8.99 11.70 32.83
CA ARG A 231 9.23 12.94 32.05
C ARG A 231 9.76 12.64 30.65
N GLU A 232 10.59 11.61 30.50
CA GLU A 232 11.18 11.22 29.21
C GLU A 232 10.17 10.45 28.35
N ILE A 233 9.37 9.56 28.98
CA ILE A 233 8.22 8.90 28.34
C ILE A 233 7.21 9.94 27.84
N HIS A 234 6.84 10.93 28.67
CA HIS A 234 5.92 12.01 28.26
C HIS A 234 6.41 12.78 27.04
N ASN A 235 7.72 13.07 26.96
CA ASN A 235 8.31 13.73 25.80
C ASN A 235 8.24 12.84 24.55
N LEU A 236 8.54 11.54 24.66
CA LEU A 236 8.40 10.58 23.55
C LEU A 236 6.95 10.49 23.06
N ALA A 237 6.00 10.26 23.98
CA ALA A 237 4.57 10.20 23.70
C ALA A 237 4.06 11.45 22.97
N ARG A 238 4.45 12.66 23.44
CA ARG A 238 4.10 13.93 22.79
C ARG A 238 4.58 14.02 21.33
N PHE A 239 5.73 13.44 20.98
CA PHE A 239 6.21 13.39 19.60
C PHE A 239 5.48 12.34 18.76
N ILE A 240 5.06 11.22 19.34
CA ILE A 240 4.24 10.19 18.65
C ILE A 240 2.87 10.78 18.29
N SER A 241 2.13 11.33 19.27
CA SER A 241 0.76 11.82 19.08
C SER A 241 0.64 12.97 18.06
N VAL A 242 1.71 13.74 17.83
CA VAL A 242 1.76 14.87 16.88
C VAL A 242 2.23 14.46 15.47
N MET A 243 2.77 13.25 15.28
CA MET A 243 3.41 12.87 14.02
C MET A 243 2.41 12.73 12.85
N LYS A 244 2.77 13.22 11.66
CA LYS A 244 2.06 12.91 10.41
C LYS A 244 2.76 11.79 9.65
N PHE A 245 2.00 10.76 9.30
CA PHE A 245 2.42 9.65 8.46
C PHE A 245 2.29 10.02 6.99
N HIS A 246 2.75 9.15 6.08
CA HIS A 246 2.66 9.35 4.64
C HIS A 246 2.21 8.03 4.02
N PRO A 247 1.19 8.02 3.13
CA PRO A 247 0.72 6.79 2.51
C PRO A 247 1.84 6.13 1.71
N LEU A 248 2.02 4.82 1.91
CA LEU A 248 2.93 4.00 1.11
C LEU A 248 2.12 3.31 0.01
N SER A 249 2.62 3.28 -1.23
CA SER A 249 1.90 2.76 -2.39
C SER A 249 1.40 1.32 -2.22
N TRP A 250 2.20 0.44 -1.61
CA TRP A 250 1.77 -0.93 -1.29
C TRP A 250 0.58 -0.96 -0.32
N ARG A 251 0.58 -0.08 0.68
CA ARG A 251 -0.50 -0.02 1.69
C ARG A 251 -1.78 0.59 1.14
N THR A 252 -1.71 1.59 0.26
CA THR A 252 -2.93 2.14 -0.36
C THR A 252 -3.48 1.26 -1.47
N ALA A 253 -2.65 0.43 -2.12
CA ALA A 253 -3.09 -0.48 -3.17
C ALA A 253 -3.84 -1.71 -2.62
N HIS A 254 -3.41 -2.30 -1.50
CA HIS A 254 -3.91 -3.60 -1.01
C HIS A 254 -4.64 -3.46 0.35
N PRO A 255 -5.81 -4.12 0.54
CA PRO A 255 -6.42 -4.25 1.86
C PRO A 255 -5.58 -5.17 2.75
N TYR A 256 -5.46 -4.84 4.04
CA TYR A 256 -4.82 -5.72 5.02
C TYR A 256 -5.40 -5.53 6.43
N VAL A 257 -5.30 -6.59 7.23
CA VAL A 257 -5.67 -6.62 8.65
C VAL A 257 -4.45 -7.08 9.46
N LEU A 258 -4.24 -6.45 10.61
CA LEU A 258 -3.35 -6.96 11.66
C LEU A 258 -4.24 -7.60 12.71
N ALA A 259 -4.03 -8.89 13.00
CA ALA A 259 -4.87 -9.63 13.93
C ALA A 259 -4.70 -9.10 15.37
N ASP A 260 -5.80 -8.64 15.96
CA ASP A 260 -5.89 -8.33 17.40
C ASP A 260 -6.28 -9.58 18.21
N ARG A 261 -7.25 -10.37 17.73
CA ARG A 261 -7.75 -11.63 18.36
C ARG A 261 -7.76 -12.77 17.33
N PHE A 262 -7.51 -13.99 17.79
CA PHE A 262 -7.41 -15.22 16.99
C PHE A 262 -8.15 -16.33 17.74
N GLU A 263 -9.04 -17.06 17.05
CA GLU A 263 -9.89 -18.10 17.66
C GLU A 263 -10.05 -19.30 16.72
N ASP A 264 -10.06 -20.50 17.29
CA ASP A 264 -10.54 -21.71 16.61
C ASP A 264 -12.06 -21.81 16.84
N VAL A 265 -12.83 -21.98 15.76
CA VAL A 265 -14.30 -22.11 15.74
C VAL A 265 -14.68 -23.48 15.12
N THR A 266 -13.76 -24.43 15.14
CA THR A 266 -14.00 -25.82 14.71
C THR A 266 -14.87 -26.54 15.74
N PRO A 267 -15.96 -27.21 15.33
CA PRO A 267 -16.79 -28.01 16.24
C PRO A 267 -15.95 -29.05 17.01
N PRO A 268 -16.07 -29.13 18.35
CA PRO A 268 -15.18 -29.93 19.18
C PRO A 268 -15.24 -31.43 18.86
N GLU A 269 -16.38 -31.94 18.39
CA GLU A 269 -16.55 -33.31 17.92
C GLU A 269 -15.55 -33.67 16.82
N ARG A 270 -15.34 -32.79 15.84
CA ARG A 270 -14.39 -33.00 14.73
C ARG A 270 -12.95 -33.06 15.24
N VAL A 271 -12.65 -32.26 16.26
CA VAL A 271 -11.33 -32.22 16.92
C VAL A 271 -11.09 -33.46 17.78
N GLN A 272 -12.13 -34.04 18.37
CA GLN A 272 -12.05 -35.30 19.11
C GLN A 272 -11.86 -36.51 18.17
N MET A 273 -12.61 -36.55 17.07
CA MET A 273 -12.48 -37.57 16.02
C MET A 273 -11.10 -37.53 15.34
N ASP A 274 -10.75 -36.39 14.75
CA ASP A 274 -9.50 -36.18 14.04
C ASP A 274 -8.77 -34.94 14.58
N LYS A 275 -7.85 -35.16 15.53
CA LYS A 275 -7.03 -34.08 16.12
C LYS A 275 -6.27 -33.24 15.08
N LYS A 276 -5.93 -33.87 13.94
CA LYS A 276 -5.23 -33.27 12.79
C LYS A 276 -6.16 -32.73 11.69
N CYS A 277 -7.48 -32.69 11.92
CA CYS A 277 -8.43 -32.07 11.00
C CYS A 277 -8.08 -30.57 10.82
N ASP A 278 -8.20 -30.08 9.59
CA ASP A 278 -8.09 -28.65 9.29
C ASP A 278 -9.18 -27.86 10.05
N ARG A 279 -8.83 -26.64 10.45
CA ARG A 279 -9.60 -25.81 11.36
C ARG A 279 -10.33 -24.67 10.67
N ASN A 280 -11.48 -24.31 11.22
CA ASN A 280 -12.19 -23.09 10.91
C ASN A 280 -11.74 -22.01 11.89
N VAL A 281 -10.89 -21.09 11.41
CA VAL A 281 -10.29 -20.04 12.24
C VAL A 281 -11.02 -18.73 12.01
N THR A 282 -11.29 -17.98 13.09
CA THR A 282 -11.70 -16.58 12.98
C THR A 282 -10.61 -15.62 13.47
N VAL A 283 -10.40 -14.57 12.69
CA VAL A 283 -9.38 -13.53 12.94
C VAL A 283 -10.07 -12.17 13.01
N TYR A 284 -9.83 -11.44 14.10
CA TYR A 284 -10.44 -10.13 14.33
C TYR A 284 -9.37 -9.03 14.24
N GLY A 285 -9.71 -7.91 13.60
CA GLY A 285 -8.81 -6.75 13.57
C GLY A 285 -9.36 -5.58 12.77
N TYR A 286 -8.67 -4.45 12.84
CA TYR A 286 -9.00 -3.26 12.04
C TYR A 286 -8.57 -3.43 10.58
N LEU A 287 -9.47 -3.09 9.65
CA LEU A 287 -9.18 -3.07 8.21
C LEU A 287 -8.40 -1.81 7.80
N ARG A 288 -7.37 -2.00 6.95
CA ARG A 288 -6.37 -0.99 6.61
C ARG A 288 -6.08 -0.95 5.11
N GLY A 289 -5.67 0.23 4.65
CA GLY A 289 -5.03 0.42 3.34
C GLY A 289 -6.00 0.66 2.19
N CYS A 290 -6.80 -0.34 1.88
CA CYS A 290 -7.88 -0.29 0.90
C CYS A 290 -9.11 -1.03 1.45
N ASN A 291 -10.27 -0.82 0.84
CA ASN A 291 -11.50 -1.53 1.19
C ASN A 291 -11.42 -3.02 0.80
N LEU A 292 -12.08 -3.89 1.57
CA LEU A 292 -12.07 -5.34 1.39
C LEU A 292 -13.41 -5.82 0.82
N LYS A 293 -13.41 -6.57 -0.29
CA LYS A 293 -14.62 -7.13 -0.88
C LYS A 293 -14.88 -8.56 -0.41
N LYS A 294 -16.16 -8.96 -0.31
CA LYS A 294 -16.57 -10.36 -0.10
C LYS A 294 -15.90 -11.25 -1.18
N GLY A 295 -15.43 -12.43 -0.81
CA GLY A 295 -14.75 -13.37 -1.72
C GLY A 295 -13.29 -13.03 -2.11
N THR A 296 -12.69 -11.95 -1.58
CA THR A 296 -11.27 -11.64 -1.83
C THR A 296 -10.36 -12.74 -1.25
N LYS A 297 -9.34 -13.20 -2.00
CA LYS A 297 -8.33 -14.14 -1.48
C LYS A 297 -7.30 -13.44 -0.60
N VAL A 298 -6.79 -14.16 0.40
CA VAL A 298 -6.02 -13.59 1.51
C VAL A 298 -4.78 -14.43 1.80
N HIS A 299 -3.63 -13.77 1.92
CA HIS A 299 -2.39 -14.39 2.41
C HIS A 299 -2.26 -14.18 3.92
N ILE A 300 -2.20 -15.28 4.67
CA ILE A 300 -1.81 -15.26 6.09
C ILE A 300 -0.28 -15.42 6.15
N ALA A 301 0.41 -14.39 6.63
CA ALA A 301 1.86 -14.28 6.54
C ALA A 301 2.59 -15.38 7.34
N GLY A 302 3.11 -16.39 6.64
CA GLY A 302 3.79 -17.55 7.24
C GLY A 302 2.95 -18.82 7.31
N VAL A 303 1.74 -18.82 6.75
CA VAL A 303 0.85 -19.98 6.69
C VAL A 303 0.55 -20.35 5.24
N GLY A 304 -0.13 -19.49 4.47
CA GLY A 304 -0.57 -19.80 3.11
C GLY A 304 -1.51 -18.75 2.50
N ASP A 305 -2.01 -19.06 1.31
CA ASP A 305 -3.07 -18.30 0.62
C ASP A 305 -4.40 -19.03 0.84
N TYR A 306 -5.44 -18.32 1.29
CA TYR A 306 -6.76 -18.86 1.63
C TYR A 306 -7.89 -18.03 1.01
N ASN A 307 -9.07 -18.63 0.87
CA ASN A 307 -10.31 -17.92 0.55
C ASN A 307 -10.97 -17.45 1.86
N LEU A 308 -11.55 -16.24 1.86
CA LEU A 308 -12.43 -15.81 2.95
C LEU A 308 -13.79 -16.50 2.81
N ALA A 309 -14.27 -17.13 3.89
CA ALA A 309 -15.60 -17.76 3.92
C ALA A 309 -16.69 -16.73 4.27
N SER A 310 -16.50 -16.00 5.37
CA SER A 310 -17.36 -14.89 5.76
C SER A 310 -16.54 -13.68 6.23
N VAL A 311 -17.14 -12.49 6.13
CA VAL A 311 -16.56 -11.22 6.55
C VAL A 311 -17.67 -10.42 7.23
N THR A 312 -17.51 -10.11 8.51
CA THR A 312 -18.51 -9.43 9.32
C THR A 312 -17.92 -8.18 9.97
N SER A 313 -18.54 -7.03 9.77
CA SER A 313 -18.23 -5.80 10.49
C SER A 313 -18.76 -5.86 11.93
N LEU A 314 -17.94 -5.46 12.89
CA LEU A 314 -18.28 -5.40 14.31
C LEU A 314 -18.19 -3.97 14.83
N ALA A 315 -18.81 -3.73 15.99
CA ALA A 315 -18.62 -2.50 16.75
C ALA A 315 -17.13 -2.30 17.12
N ASP A 316 -16.69 -1.04 17.14
CA ASP A 316 -15.30 -0.67 17.37
C ASP A 316 -14.93 -0.79 18.87
N PRO A 317 -13.93 -1.60 19.27
CA PRO A 317 -13.58 -1.80 20.68
C PRO A 317 -12.80 -0.62 21.29
N CYS A 318 -12.45 0.41 20.52
CA CYS A 318 -11.82 1.64 20.99
C CYS A 318 -12.35 2.86 20.18
N PRO A 319 -13.62 3.25 20.35
CA PRO A 319 -14.24 4.29 19.52
C PRO A 319 -13.59 5.67 19.69
N LEU A 320 -13.69 6.52 18.66
CA LEU A 320 -13.20 7.90 18.73
C LEU A 320 -14.20 8.82 19.46
N PRO A 321 -13.77 9.60 20.47
CA PRO A 321 -14.67 10.46 21.25
C PRO A 321 -15.04 11.75 20.47
N SER A 322 -16.06 11.64 19.61
CA SER A 322 -16.50 12.69 18.68
C SER A 322 -17.06 13.96 19.36
N ALA A 323 -17.88 13.81 20.40
CA ALA A 323 -18.84 14.84 20.83
C ALA A 323 -18.29 16.07 21.61
N ALA A 324 -17.01 16.16 21.95
CA ALA A 324 -16.53 17.10 22.98
C ALA A 324 -15.66 18.27 22.46
N LYS A 325 -16.22 19.50 22.39
CA LYS A 325 -15.55 20.75 21.96
C LYS A 325 -14.29 21.17 22.75
N LYS A 326 -14.02 20.61 23.94
CA LYS A 326 -12.83 20.94 24.77
C LYS A 326 -11.55 20.27 24.25
N LYS A 327 -10.39 20.97 24.29
CA LYS A 327 -9.11 20.52 23.71
C LYS A 327 -8.42 19.32 24.40
N GLY A 328 -8.89 18.89 25.56
CA GLY A 328 -8.34 17.75 26.32
C GLY A 328 -9.09 16.43 26.08
N LEU A 329 -8.42 15.31 26.37
CA LEU A 329 -8.99 13.95 26.43
C LEU A 329 -9.33 13.63 27.90
N ARG A 330 -10.59 13.31 28.20
CA ARG A 330 -11.08 12.92 29.54
C ARG A 330 -10.49 11.58 29.96
N ASP A 331 -10.54 11.26 31.25
CA ASP A 331 -9.99 9.98 31.73
C ASP A 331 -10.87 8.78 31.34
N LYS A 332 -12.21 8.93 31.30
CA LYS A 332 -13.12 7.93 30.70
C LYS A 332 -12.87 7.68 29.19
N GLU A 333 -12.19 8.59 28.49
CA GLU A 333 -11.91 8.48 27.05
C GLU A 333 -10.55 7.79 26.75
N LYS A 334 -9.82 7.33 27.79
CA LYS A 334 -8.48 6.72 27.65
C LYS A 334 -8.54 5.19 27.61
N ILE A 335 -9.46 4.70 26.79
CA ILE A 335 -9.72 3.28 26.56
C ILE A 335 -8.49 2.64 25.89
N PHE A 336 -8.24 1.37 26.22
CA PHE A 336 -7.31 0.51 25.51
C PHE A 336 -7.92 -0.89 25.30
N TYR A 337 -7.48 -1.55 24.23
CA TYR A 337 -7.91 -2.89 23.84
C TYR A 337 -6.68 -3.74 23.54
N ALA A 338 -6.56 -4.87 24.22
CA ALA A 338 -5.36 -5.70 24.24
C ALA A 338 -5.70 -7.17 24.54
N PRO A 339 -6.52 -7.85 23.72
CA PRO A 339 -7.18 -9.12 24.07
C PRO A 339 -6.19 -10.28 24.32
N LEU A 340 -5.01 -10.24 23.71
CA LEU A 340 -3.95 -11.24 23.90
C LEU A 340 -2.99 -10.91 25.08
N SER A 341 -3.12 -9.75 25.71
CA SER A 341 -2.34 -9.30 26.87
C SER A 341 -3.17 -9.36 28.16
N GLY A 342 -2.50 -9.36 29.31
CA GLY A 342 -3.18 -9.22 30.59
C GLY A 342 -3.83 -7.83 30.74
N VAL A 343 -5.16 -7.77 30.85
CA VAL A 343 -5.92 -6.52 31.03
C VAL A 343 -6.20 -6.36 32.52
N GLY A 344 -5.36 -5.56 33.19
CA GLY A 344 -5.31 -5.54 34.65
C GLY A 344 -4.73 -6.86 35.15
N ASP A 345 -5.50 -7.58 35.96
CA ASP A 345 -5.07 -8.84 36.59
C ASP A 345 -5.63 -10.09 35.88
N LEU A 346 -6.47 -9.95 34.85
CA LEU A 346 -6.95 -11.05 34.00
C LEU A 346 -6.06 -11.24 32.77
N LEU A 347 -5.66 -12.48 32.50
CA LEU A 347 -4.95 -12.92 31.30
C LEU A 347 -5.78 -13.99 30.58
N TYR A 348 -6.19 -13.70 29.35
CA TYR A 348 -6.86 -14.66 28.47
C TYR A 348 -5.83 -15.56 27.79
N ASP A 349 -6.02 -16.87 27.87
CA ASP A 349 -5.44 -17.87 26.97
C ASP A 349 -6.58 -18.55 26.18
N LYS A 350 -6.26 -19.47 25.26
CA LYS A 350 -7.22 -20.02 24.28
C LYS A 350 -8.51 -20.56 24.92
N ASP A 351 -8.34 -21.39 25.95
CA ASP A 351 -9.42 -22.18 26.58
C ASP A 351 -9.61 -21.83 28.07
N ALA A 352 -8.87 -20.83 28.59
CA ALA A 352 -8.78 -20.55 30.02
C ALA A 352 -8.51 -19.06 30.32
N VAL A 353 -9.06 -18.56 31.43
CA VAL A 353 -8.81 -17.20 31.94
C VAL A 353 -8.05 -17.29 33.26
N TYR A 354 -6.80 -16.81 33.26
CA TYR A 354 -5.96 -16.77 34.45
C TYR A 354 -6.12 -15.42 35.17
N ILE A 355 -6.47 -15.43 36.46
CA ILE A 355 -6.64 -14.21 37.27
C ILE A 355 -5.55 -14.15 38.34
N ASN A 356 -4.68 -13.14 38.27
CA ASN A 356 -3.53 -12.97 39.16
C ASN A 356 -3.88 -12.10 40.38
N ILE A 357 -4.59 -12.67 41.35
CA ILE A 357 -4.94 -12.00 42.60
C ILE A 357 -3.72 -12.03 43.55
N ASN A 358 -3.28 -10.87 44.05
CA ASN A 358 -2.14 -10.80 44.98
C ASN A 358 -2.39 -11.60 46.27
N ASP A 359 -1.40 -12.37 46.74
CA ASP A 359 -1.44 -13.28 47.90
C ASP A 359 -2.11 -12.74 49.18
N HIS A 360 -2.07 -11.42 49.41
CA HIS A 360 -2.71 -10.79 50.57
C HIS A 360 -4.24 -10.87 50.55
N PHE A 361 -4.85 -11.02 49.37
CA PHE A 361 -6.30 -11.23 49.20
C PHE A 361 -6.67 -12.70 49.03
N VAL A 362 -5.70 -13.59 48.75
CA VAL A 362 -5.93 -15.03 48.50
C VAL A 362 -5.74 -15.84 49.79
N GLN A 363 -6.70 -15.73 50.70
CA GLN A 363 -6.72 -16.53 51.95
C GLN A 363 -7.59 -17.80 51.83
N TYR A 364 -8.44 -17.85 50.79
CA TYR A 364 -9.45 -18.90 50.59
C TYR A 364 -8.92 -20.25 50.09
N SER A 365 -7.88 -20.27 49.24
CA SER A 365 -7.52 -21.47 48.45
C SER A 365 -6.37 -22.33 48.98
N LYS A 366 -5.70 -21.92 50.08
CA LYS A 366 -4.71 -22.80 50.72
C LYS A 366 -5.41 -23.94 51.47
N GLY A 367 -5.38 -25.12 50.85
CA GLY A 367 -5.58 -26.38 51.57
C GLY A 367 -4.49 -26.58 52.64
N THR A 368 -4.82 -27.33 53.69
CA THR A 368 -3.92 -27.57 54.81
C THR A 368 -2.95 -28.72 54.52
N ASP A 369 -1.88 -28.43 53.77
CA ASP A 369 -0.68 -29.26 53.79
C ASP A 369 -0.05 -29.17 55.19
N GLU A 370 0.13 -30.31 55.87
CA GLU A 370 0.25 -30.39 57.34
C GLU A 370 1.57 -29.87 57.97
N ASN A 371 2.41 -29.10 57.26
CA ASN A 371 3.83 -28.90 57.62
C ASN A 371 4.37 -27.45 57.74
N GLU A 372 3.54 -26.41 57.81
CA GLU A 372 4.00 -25.03 58.18
C GLU A 372 3.32 -24.47 59.45
N SER A 373 3.25 -25.27 60.52
CA SER A 373 2.59 -24.89 61.78
C SER A 373 3.41 -23.98 62.72
N THR A 374 4.08 -22.93 62.20
CA THR A 374 4.73 -21.91 63.06
C THR A 374 4.53 -20.47 62.59
N ALA A 375 4.37 -19.56 63.57
CA ALA A 375 4.47 -18.10 63.45
C ALA A 375 3.31 -17.26 62.82
N ARG A 376 2.03 -17.67 62.93
CA ARG A 376 0.89 -16.71 62.98
C ARG A 376 -0.20 -17.07 64.00
N LYS A 377 0.01 -16.74 65.28
CA LYS A 377 -1.09 -16.59 66.26
C LYS A 377 -1.68 -15.19 66.12
N GLY A 378 -3.02 -15.03 66.00
CA GLY A 378 -3.63 -13.70 66.13
C GLY A 378 -4.99 -13.42 65.46
N LYS A 379 -5.51 -14.30 64.58
CA LYS A 379 -6.88 -14.19 64.06
C LYS A 379 -7.59 -15.54 64.16
N ARG A 380 -8.90 -15.51 64.41
CA ARG A 380 -9.80 -16.65 64.14
C ARG A 380 -9.93 -16.79 62.61
N PRO A 381 -10.18 -17.99 62.06
CA PRO A 381 -10.66 -18.09 60.68
C PRO A 381 -11.96 -17.29 60.55
N ASP A 382 -12.15 -16.61 59.42
CA ASP A 382 -13.38 -15.84 59.20
C ASP A 382 -14.52 -16.79 58.81
N VAL A 383 -15.72 -16.55 59.32
CA VAL A 383 -16.86 -17.49 59.14
C VAL A 383 -17.21 -17.63 57.67
N GLY A 384 -17.04 -16.55 56.88
CA GLY A 384 -17.20 -16.58 55.43
C GLY A 384 -16.16 -17.44 54.71
N GLU A 385 -14.91 -17.53 55.19
CA GLU A 385 -13.90 -18.40 54.57
C GLU A 385 -14.24 -19.87 54.76
N GLU A 386 -14.68 -20.25 55.97
CA GLU A 386 -15.14 -21.61 56.24
C GLU A 386 -16.42 -21.96 55.48
N LEU A 387 -17.36 -21.02 55.35
CA LEU A 387 -18.60 -21.23 54.62
C LEU A 387 -18.33 -21.47 53.12
N VAL A 388 -17.50 -20.65 52.48
CA VAL A 388 -17.10 -20.84 51.07
C VAL A 388 -16.35 -22.17 50.89
N LYS A 389 -15.43 -22.53 51.79
CA LYS A 389 -14.72 -23.83 51.75
C LYS A 389 -15.67 -25.02 51.90
N LYS A 390 -16.75 -24.90 52.69
CA LYS A 390 -17.79 -25.94 52.81
C LYS A 390 -18.62 -26.02 51.53
N LEU A 391 -19.14 -24.88 51.05
CA LEU A 391 -19.94 -24.80 49.81
C LEU A 391 -19.21 -25.34 48.57
N GLN A 392 -17.91 -25.08 48.42
CA GLN A 392 -17.10 -25.59 47.30
C GLN A 392 -16.90 -27.12 47.29
N ASN A 393 -17.17 -27.82 48.41
CA ASN A 393 -16.92 -29.26 48.55
C ASN A 393 -18.22 -30.08 48.68
N VAL A 394 -19.40 -29.46 48.55
CA VAL A 394 -20.67 -30.19 48.59
C VAL A 394 -20.91 -30.86 47.24
N LYS A 395 -21.14 -32.19 47.25
CA LYS A 395 -21.43 -32.99 46.03
C LYS A 395 -22.92 -33.17 45.74
N TYR A 396 -23.75 -32.96 46.75
CA TYR A 396 -25.21 -33.09 46.72
C TYR A 396 -25.83 -31.70 46.78
N SER A 397 -27.05 -31.54 46.30
CA SER A 397 -27.76 -30.26 46.44
C SER A 397 -28.13 -30.01 47.91
N ILE A 398 -28.43 -28.75 48.27
CA ILE A 398 -28.90 -28.43 49.62
C ILE A 398 -30.27 -29.09 49.88
N ASP A 399 -31.12 -29.18 48.85
CA ASP A 399 -32.44 -29.83 48.93
C ASP A 399 -32.32 -31.36 49.09
N GLU A 400 -31.35 -31.98 48.42
CA GLU A 400 -31.02 -33.41 48.54
C GLU A 400 -30.56 -33.74 49.98
N GLN A 401 -29.73 -32.87 50.58
CA GLN A 401 -29.35 -32.98 51.99
C GLN A 401 -30.47 -32.66 52.98
N LEU A 402 -31.49 -31.89 52.59
CA LEU A 402 -32.69 -31.67 53.39
C LEU A 402 -33.64 -32.87 53.33
N GLN A 403 -33.75 -33.54 52.17
CA GLN A 403 -34.52 -34.76 51.99
C GLN A 403 -33.91 -35.95 52.76
N GLU A 404 -32.59 -36.08 52.80
CA GLU A 404 -31.90 -37.04 53.69
C GLU A 404 -32.11 -36.76 55.19
N ARG A 405 -32.48 -35.52 55.56
CA ARG A 405 -32.55 -35.04 56.96
C ARG A 405 -33.98 -34.81 57.43
N PHE A 406 -34.77 -35.87 57.40
CA PHE A 406 -36.13 -35.86 57.93
C PHE A 406 -36.18 -35.42 59.41
N ILE A 407 -37.04 -34.45 59.73
CA ILE A 407 -37.17 -33.91 61.10
C ILE A 407 -37.96 -34.90 61.95
N ASN A 408 -37.26 -35.63 62.82
CA ASN A 408 -37.86 -36.68 63.63
C ASN A 408 -38.53 -36.10 64.89
N LEU A 409 -39.81 -35.73 64.79
CA LEU A 409 -40.52 -34.93 65.78
C LEU A 409 -41.00 -35.70 67.04
N PHE A 410 -40.89 -37.03 67.07
CA PHE A 410 -41.35 -37.85 68.20
C PHE A 410 -40.29 -38.86 68.67
N SER A 411 -40.07 -38.90 69.98
CA SER A 411 -38.97 -39.64 70.64
C SER A 411 -39.27 -41.12 70.89
N GLN A 412 -39.65 -41.88 69.86
CA GLN A 412 -39.65 -43.36 69.93
C GLN A 412 -38.54 -44.00 69.09
N LYS A 413 -37.66 -44.72 69.78
CA LYS A 413 -36.62 -45.56 69.17
C LYS A 413 -37.25 -46.80 68.55
N ARG A 414 -36.99 -47.04 67.26
CA ARG A 414 -37.04 -48.38 66.65
C ARG A 414 -35.77 -48.59 65.83
N ASP A 415 -34.79 -49.25 66.44
CA ASP A 415 -33.57 -49.64 65.75
C ASP A 415 -33.86 -50.82 64.80
N LYS A 416 -33.70 -50.58 63.50
CA LYS A 416 -33.49 -51.64 62.50
C LYS A 416 -32.50 -51.16 61.43
N HIS A 417 -31.21 -51.28 61.77
CA HIS A 417 -30.18 -51.47 60.76
C HIS A 417 -30.00 -52.98 60.54
N GLU A 418 -30.15 -53.44 59.31
CA GLU A 418 -29.42 -54.62 58.83
C GLU A 418 -28.44 -54.15 57.76
N ALA A 419 -27.17 -54.08 58.18
CA ALA A 419 -26.01 -54.15 57.31
C ALA A 419 -25.55 -55.63 57.29
N ASP A 420 -24.66 -56.11 56.41
CA ASP A 420 -23.79 -55.45 55.45
C ASP A 420 -23.21 -56.50 54.45
N VAL A 421 -22.17 -56.12 53.70
CA VAL A 421 -21.14 -56.96 53.05
C VAL A 421 -21.43 -57.53 51.64
N PRO A 422 -20.57 -57.25 50.64
CA PRO A 422 -20.60 -57.88 49.31
C PRO A 422 -19.71 -59.13 49.20
N VAL A 423 -20.15 -60.14 48.43
CA VAL A 423 -19.30 -61.24 47.92
C VAL A 423 -19.70 -61.58 46.47
N ALA A 424 -18.70 -61.88 45.62
CA ALA A 424 -18.94 -62.25 44.22
C ALA A 424 -19.39 -63.72 44.09
N GLY A 425 -20.34 -63.96 43.19
CA GLY A 425 -20.79 -65.29 42.76
C GLY A 425 -21.44 -65.19 41.38
N GLY A 426 -21.29 -66.23 40.55
CA GLY A 426 -21.89 -66.25 39.21
C GLY A 426 -23.08 -67.22 39.12
N GLN A 427 -23.78 -67.10 37.98
CA GLN A 427 -24.65 -68.09 37.34
C GLN A 427 -26.15 -68.26 37.78
N PHE A 428 -26.99 -68.27 36.73
CA PHE A 428 -28.34 -68.87 36.55
C PHE A 428 -29.66 -68.16 36.98
N HIS A 429 -30.36 -67.68 35.94
CA HIS A 429 -31.81 -67.81 35.58
C HIS A 429 -32.98 -67.28 36.45
N GLU A 430 -33.67 -66.29 35.86
CA GLU A 430 -35.12 -66.22 35.50
C GLU A 430 -36.31 -66.17 36.51
N HIS A 431 -37.23 -65.25 36.15
CA HIS A 431 -38.70 -65.25 36.23
C HIS A 431 -39.48 -65.24 37.58
N GLY A 432 -40.46 -64.31 37.67
CA GLY A 432 -41.59 -64.37 38.61
C GLY A 432 -42.36 -63.05 38.78
N GLU A 433 -43.68 -63.06 38.50
CA GLU A 433 -44.69 -61.98 38.48
C GLU A 433 -45.02 -61.41 39.91
N ALA A 434 -45.87 -60.40 40.19
CA ALA A 434 -47.00 -59.77 39.47
C ALA A 434 -47.39 -58.33 39.98
N ALA A 435 -48.55 -57.82 39.52
CA ALA A 435 -49.32 -56.57 39.77
C ALA A 435 -49.39 -55.95 41.21
N GLY A 436 -49.93 -54.73 41.46
CA GLY A 436 -50.45 -53.65 40.59
C GLY A 436 -51.40 -52.62 41.29
N SER A 437 -51.64 -51.46 40.63
CA SER A 437 -52.76 -50.46 40.73
C SER A 437 -53.28 -49.84 42.07
N ASP A 438 -53.29 -48.49 42.08
CA ASP A 438 -54.40 -47.55 42.41
C ASP A 438 -54.92 -47.18 43.85
N LYS A 439 -54.66 -45.89 44.20
CA LYS A 439 -55.62 -44.77 44.47
C LYS A 439 -56.42 -44.53 45.79
N GLU A 440 -56.36 -43.24 46.19
CA GLU A 440 -57.44 -42.28 46.61
C GLU A 440 -58.05 -42.24 48.05
N SER A 441 -58.41 -40.99 48.43
CA SER A 441 -59.36 -40.53 49.48
C SER A 441 -59.02 -40.69 50.98
N ASP A 442 -59.55 -39.89 51.93
CA ASP A 442 -59.89 -38.44 52.03
C ASP A 442 -60.29 -38.12 53.50
N ASP A 443 -60.59 -36.83 53.82
CA ASP A 443 -61.43 -36.35 54.96
C ASP A 443 -60.93 -36.50 56.43
N ALA A 444 -61.34 -35.69 57.43
CA ALA A 444 -61.93 -34.32 57.47
C ALA A 444 -61.93 -33.77 58.93
N ASP A 445 -62.41 -32.52 59.10
CA ASP A 445 -62.89 -31.85 60.35
C ASP A 445 -61.84 -31.52 61.46
N LEU A 446 -61.97 -30.48 62.31
CA LEU A 446 -63.14 -29.78 62.90
C LEU A 446 -62.99 -28.23 62.98
N ASN A 447 -64.05 -27.54 63.43
CA ASN A 447 -64.28 -26.08 63.32
C ASN A 447 -64.19 -25.26 64.63
N SER A 448 -63.86 -23.96 64.51
CA SER A 448 -64.35 -22.84 65.36
C SER A 448 -64.16 -21.50 64.58
N SER A 449 -64.82 -20.34 64.72
CA SER A 449 -65.66 -19.61 65.72
C SER A 449 -64.92 -19.00 66.93
N ALA A 450 -65.21 -17.77 67.41
CA ALA A 450 -65.91 -16.60 66.85
C ALA A 450 -65.44 -15.30 67.58
N SER A 451 -66.15 -14.18 67.40
CA SER A 451 -65.88 -12.81 67.88
C SER A 451 -65.61 -12.58 69.39
N SER A 452 -64.75 -11.58 69.66
CA SER A 452 -64.74 -10.59 70.77
C SER A 452 -64.61 -11.02 72.25
N ASP A 453 -63.85 -10.20 72.99
CA ASP A 453 -63.80 -9.98 74.45
C ASP A 453 -63.10 -11.02 75.38
N ASP A 454 -62.72 -10.52 76.56
CA ASP A 454 -62.23 -11.12 77.83
C ASP A 454 -61.00 -12.07 77.87
N ASP A 455 -59.84 -11.47 78.20
CA ASP A 455 -59.14 -11.56 79.51
C ASP A 455 -58.59 -12.86 80.14
N THR A 456 -57.58 -12.61 81.01
CA THR A 456 -56.88 -13.47 82.00
C THR A 456 -55.79 -14.45 81.48
N ASP A 457 -54.57 -14.50 82.05
CA ASP A 457 -53.91 -13.56 82.98
C ASP A 457 -52.38 -13.79 83.10
N VAL A 458 -51.71 -12.89 83.84
CA VAL A 458 -50.33 -12.96 84.42
C VAL A 458 -49.15 -12.66 83.47
N GLU A 459 -48.35 -11.59 83.64
CA GLU A 459 -48.50 -10.41 84.53
C GLU A 459 -47.69 -9.21 83.97
N GLU A 460 -48.33 -8.03 83.99
CA GLU A 460 -47.82 -6.71 84.41
C GLU A 460 -46.47 -6.09 83.93
N ASN A 461 -46.60 -4.84 83.43
CA ASN A 461 -45.91 -3.61 83.89
C ASN A 461 -44.39 -3.39 83.62
N GLU A 462 -43.89 -2.16 83.39
CA GLU A 462 -44.55 -0.85 83.24
C GLU A 462 -43.72 0.15 82.38
N THR A 463 -44.35 1.31 82.16
CA THR A 463 -43.93 2.68 81.79
C THR A 463 -42.48 3.20 82.08
N LEU A 464 -42.02 4.45 81.82
CA LEU A 464 -42.63 5.76 81.46
C LEU A 464 -41.58 6.70 80.78
N MET A 465 -42.03 7.51 79.82
CA MET A 465 -41.58 8.86 79.38
C MET A 465 -40.20 9.50 79.77
N ASN A 466 -39.50 9.94 78.71
CA ASN A 466 -39.16 11.36 78.39
C ASN A 466 -38.02 12.17 79.08
N GLN A 467 -37.01 12.51 78.27
CA GLN A 467 -36.25 13.79 78.13
C GLN A 467 -35.25 13.58 76.95
N GLY A 468 -34.93 14.48 76.02
CA GLY A 468 -35.03 15.95 75.90
C GLY A 468 -33.66 16.61 76.16
N ASP A 469 -33.08 17.51 75.36
CA ASP A 469 -33.32 18.02 73.98
C ASP A 469 -32.01 18.76 73.53
N GLY A 470 -31.66 19.11 72.27
CA GLY A 470 -32.26 19.00 70.93
C GLY A 470 -31.45 19.79 69.86
N SER A 471 -32.08 20.18 68.75
CA SER A 471 -31.58 21.05 67.63
C SER A 471 -30.48 20.46 66.70
N ILE A 472 -30.40 20.78 65.38
CA ILE A 472 -31.14 21.73 64.52
C ILE A 472 -31.15 21.30 63.02
N ASP A 473 -32.04 21.91 62.22
CA ASP A 473 -32.20 21.85 60.73
C ASP A 473 -32.63 20.55 60.02
N ALA A 474 -33.21 20.70 58.80
CA ALA A 474 -34.42 19.96 58.44
C ALA A 474 -34.68 19.65 56.93
N LYS A 475 -35.59 18.67 56.71
CA LYS A 475 -36.32 18.26 55.47
C LYS A 475 -35.46 17.69 54.31
N LYS A 476 -35.68 16.50 53.72
CA LYS A 476 -36.76 15.46 53.63
C LYS A 476 -37.73 15.61 52.45
N ASP A 477 -37.76 14.61 51.58
CA ASP A 477 -38.86 14.23 50.67
C ASP A 477 -38.93 12.69 50.47
N LEU A 478 -40.02 12.17 49.87
CA LEU A 478 -40.38 10.74 49.79
C LEU A 478 -41.03 10.35 48.43
N ARG A 479 -41.09 9.03 48.15
CA ARG A 479 -41.71 8.42 46.95
C ARG A 479 -43.23 8.18 47.10
N SER A 480 -43.99 8.20 46.00
CA SER A 480 -45.15 7.29 45.80
C SER A 480 -45.69 7.20 44.36
N ASN A 481 -45.64 5.99 43.81
CA ASN A 481 -46.70 5.22 43.11
C ASN A 481 -47.58 5.85 41.99
N PHE A 482 -47.74 5.08 40.90
CA PHE A 482 -48.90 5.13 39.99
C PHE A 482 -49.78 3.85 40.10
N LYS A 483 -50.98 3.87 39.54
CA LYS A 483 -52.00 2.80 39.68
C LYS A 483 -52.90 2.73 38.43
N GLU A 484 -53.09 1.54 37.83
CA GLU A 484 -54.10 1.34 36.78
C GLU A 484 -55.53 1.43 37.35
N HIS A 485 -56.49 1.86 36.51
CA HIS A 485 -57.92 1.80 36.79
C HIS A 485 -58.64 1.07 35.66
N VAL A 486 -59.46 0.08 36.00
CA VAL A 486 -60.32 -0.67 35.06
C VAL A 486 -61.72 -0.67 35.63
N GLU A 487 -62.67 -0.08 34.92
CA GLU A 487 -64.09 -0.13 35.28
C GLU A 487 -64.81 -1.20 34.47
N PHE A 488 -65.65 -1.98 35.16
CA PHE A 488 -66.51 -2.99 34.56
C PHE A 488 -67.91 -2.40 34.33
N SER A 489 -68.41 -2.52 33.10
CA SER A 489 -69.82 -2.37 32.77
C SER A 489 -70.16 -3.31 31.61
N ASP A 490 -71.17 -4.15 31.78
CA ASP A 490 -71.70 -5.14 30.82
C ASP A 490 -70.69 -5.84 29.88
N GLY A 491 -69.64 -6.41 30.49
CA GLY A 491 -68.98 -7.61 29.99
C GLY A 491 -68.11 -7.48 28.72
N ARG A 492 -67.76 -6.27 28.25
CA ARG A 492 -66.81 -6.09 27.13
C ARG A 492 -65.83 -4.94 27.34
N ILE A 493 -64.53 -5.22 27.13
CA ILE A 493 -63.44 -4.25 27.25
C ILE A 493 -63.16 -3.59 25.89
N ARG A 494 -63.06 -2.26 25.87
CA ARG A 494 -62.46 -1.46 24.77
C ARG A 494 -61.71 -0.26 25.36
N ARG A 495 -60.48 0.00 24.88
CA ARG A 495 -59.72 1.23 25.15
C ARG A 495 -59.83 2.18 23.93
N LYS A 496 -59.94 3.50 24.16
CA LYS A 496 -59.97 4.56 23.12
C LYS A 496 -59.21 5.77 23.66
N ALA A 497 -58.43 6.45 22.81
CA ALA A 497 -57.63 7.63 23.18
C ALA A 497 -58.23 8.92 22.59
N ILE A 498 -58.08 10.03 23.32
CA ILE A 498 -58.40 11.42 22.94
C ILE A 498 -57.36 12.32 23.64
N PHE A 499 -56.91 13.39 22.98
CA PHE A 499 -56.03 14.42 23.53
C PHE A 499 -56.77 15.77 23.65
N GLY A 500 -56.27 16.68 24.51
CA GLY A 500 -56.73 18.07 24.63
C GLY A 500 -55.73 18.92 25.42
N ASN A 501 -55.60 20.19 25.05
CA ASN A 501 -54.71 21.19 25.67
C ASN A 501 -55.53 22.28 26.39
N THR A 502 -54.90 23.00 27.34
CA THR A 502 -55.07 24.46 27.58
C THR A 502 -54.07 24.94 28.65
N ASP A 503 -53.04 25.67 28.20
CA ASP A 503 -52.79 27.10 28.48
C ASP A 503 -52.68 27.71 29.92
N ASN A 504 -51.67 28.60 30.03
CA ASN A 504 -51.62 29.92 30.72
C ASN A 504 -50.84 30.22 32.04
N ASP A 505 -49.87 31.14 31.86
CA ASP A 505 -49.62 32.43 32.57
C ASP A 505 -48.58 32.66 33.71
N ALA A 506 -47.77 33.71 33.45
CA ALA A 506 -47.32 34.80 34.36
C ALA A 506 -46.25 34.56 35.46
N ASP A 507 -45.29 35.49 35.72
CA ASP A 507 -44.76 36.62 34.92
C ASP A 507 -43.42 37.17 35.48
N ASP A 508 -42.81 38.13 34.77
CA ASP A 508 -41.88 39.20 35.24
C ASP A 508 -40.46 38.88 35.76
N LYS A 509 -39.41 39.72 35.61
CA LYS A 509 -38.95 40.89 34.79
C LYS A 509 -37.49 41.18 35.29
N TYR A 510 -36.50 41.82 34.68
CA TYR A 510 -36.10 42.55 33.43
C TYR A 510 -34.55 42.32 33.34
N SER A 511 -33.71 42.67 32.35
CA SER A 511 -33.69 43.26 30.97
C SER A 511 -32.34 42.79 30.35
N ASP A 512 -31.69 43.26 29.28
CA ASP A 512 -31.82 44.36 28.28
C ASP A 512 -31.16 43.86 26.96
N GLU A 513 -31.48 44.21 25.69
CA GLU A 513 -32.21 45.34 25.02
C GLU A 513 -31.31 46.58 24.76
N GLU A 514 -31.20 47.22 23.58
CA GLU A 514 -31.70 47.10 22.16
C GLU A 514 -30.55 47.63 21.23
N ASP A 515 -30.56 47.82 19.89
CA ASP A 515 -31.52 47.70 18.75
C ASP A 515 -31.28 46.37 17.94
N ASP A 516 -31.50 46.10 16.62
CA ASP A 516 -32.07 46.69 15.36
C ASP A 516 -32.43 45.50 14.40
N ASP A 517 -33.27 45.51 13.33
CA ASP A 517 -34.40 46.33 12.81
C ASP A 517 -35.30 45.52 11.81
N SER A 518 -36.51 45.14 12.25
CA SER A 518 -37.85 45.18 11.59
C SER A 518 -38.08 45.06 10.04
N ASP A 519 -39.18 44.43 9.57
CA ASP A 519 -40.52 45.08 9.36
C ASP A 519 -41.60 44.20 8.63
N GLY A 520 -42.89 44.37 9.00
CA GLY A 520 -44.13 44.01 8.23
C GLY A 520 -44.61 42.52 8.23
N LYS A 521 -45.73 42.09 8.86
CA LYS A 521 -47.19 42.42 8.76
C LYS A 521 -47.89 41.87 7.49
N GLU A 522 -49.11 41.32 7.45
CA GLU A 522 -50.17 40.89 8.42
C GLU A 522 -51.30 40.13 7.61
N ASP A 523 -52.32 39.39 8.09
CA ASP A 523 -52.83 38.92 9.41
C ASP A 523 -53.54 37.53 9.21
N ASP A 524 -54.81 37.35 9.62
CA ASP A 524 -55.81 36.30 9.33
C ASP A 524 -55.57 34.86 9.85
N GLN A 525 -55.50 34.78 11.18
CA GLN A 525 -56.34 33.93 12.05
C GLN A 525 -57.08 32.71 11.46
N VAL A 526 -56.85 31.51 12.02
CA VAL A 526 -57.65 30.91 13.14
C VAL A 526 -56.69 30.06 14.01
N GLY A 527 -57.00 29.82 15.30
CA GLY A 527 -56.11 29.20 16.32
C GLY A 527 -55.56 27.79 15.99
N THR A 528 -54.42 27.30 16.52
CA THR A 528 -53.73 27.53 17.82
C THR A 528 -54.58 26.99 19.01
N THR A 529 -54.12 26.25 20.04
CA THR A 529 -52.84 26.12 20.79
C THR A 529 -52.28 24.67 20.86
N SER A 530 -50.97 24.38 20.91
CA SER A 530 -49.99 24.51 22.03
C SER A 530 -50.41 23.77 23.32
N GLY A 531 -49.59 22.96 24.03
CA GLY A 531 -48.17 22.58 23.84
C GLY A 531 -47.61 21.81 25.05
N THR A 532 -46.26 21.74 25.18
CA THR A 532 -45.47 21.42 26.41
C THR A 532 -45.00 19.95 26.66
N GLU A 533 -43.66 19.77 26.75
CA GLU A 533 -42.90 18.63 27.36
C GLU A 533 -42.77 18.84 28.89
N PRO A 534 -42.30 17.91 29.79
CA PRO A 534 -41.36 16.80 29.53
C PRO A 534 -41.50 15.53 30.46
N SER A 535 -40.37 14.81 30.60
CA SER A 535 -39.90 13.95 31.72
C SER A 535 -40.43 12.52 31.96
N GLU A 536 -39.49 11.58 31.73
CA GLU A 536 -39.01 10.50 32.63
C GLU A 536 -39.73 9.14 32.78
N ASP A 537 -38.86 8.12 32.95
CA ASP A 537 -39.05 6.67 33.19
C ASP A 537 -39.94 5.86 32.21
N ASP A 538 -39.76 4.54 32.07
CA ASP A 538 -39.01 3.59 32.90
C ASP A 538 -38.24 2.54 32.06
N GLY A 539 -37.45 1.68 32.72
CA GLY A 539 -36.86 0.45 32.16
C GLY A 539 -37.89 -0.68 31.95
N PRO A 540 -37.47 -1.94 31.65
CA PRO A 540 -36.33 -2.57 32.32
C PRO A 540 -35.37 -3.44 31.46
N ASP A 541 -34.30 -3.77 32.15
CA ASP A 541 -33.32 -4.86 32.08
C ASP A 541 -33.54 -6.15 31.24
N SER A 542 -32.36 -6.64 30.81
CA SER A 542 -31.81 -8.01 30.90
C SER A 542 -32.03 -9.12 29.86
N ASP A 543 -31.03 -10.00 29.90
CA ASP A 543 -30.95 -11.43 29.57
C ASP A 543 -31.27 -11.97 28.17
N ILE A 544 -30.22 -12.57 27.58
CA ILE A 544 -30.33 -13.80 26.79
C ILE A 544 -29.23 -14.74 27.30
N GLU A 545 -29.57 -15.68 28.16
CA GLU A 545 -28.87 -16.97 28.21
C GLU A 545 -29.65 -18.00 27.38
N VAL A 546 -28.88 -18.73 26.56
CA VAL A 546 -29.09 -20.09 26.01
C VAL A 546 -30.48 -20.47 25.44
N GLU A 547 -30.44 -21.05 24.23
CA GLU A 547 -31.60 -21.64 23.55
C GLU A 547 -32.18 -22.83 24.31
N GLU A 548 -33.51 -22.95 24.40
CA GLU A 548 -34.16 -24.24 24.27
C GLU A 548 -35.55 -24.12 23.60
N ASP A 549 -35.99 -25.23 23.01
CA ASP A 549 -37.05 -25.42 22.01
C ASP A 549 -38.37 -24.61 22.18
N MET A 550 -38.59 -23.61 21.30
CA MET A 550 -39.94 -23.09 20.97
C MET A 550 -40.05 -22.62 19.52
N GLY A 551 -40.72 -23.44 18.70
CA GLY A 551 -40.93 -23.15 17.27
C GLY A 551 -41.92 -22.01 16.97
N ASN A 552 -41.95 -21.62 15.70
CA ASN A 552 -43.01 -20.83 15.03
C ASN A 552 -43.12 -19.31 15.35
N ALA A 553 -42.44 -18.77 16.37
CA ALA A 553 -42.59 -17.35 16.76
C ALA A 553 -41.97 -16.32 15.78
N SER A 554 -40.81 -16.59 15.17
CA SER A 554 -40.13 -15.61 14.29
C SER A 554 -40.82 -15.39 12.94
N ARG A 555 -41.50 -16.43 12.43
CA ARG A 555 -42.05 -16.48 11.07
C ARG A 555 -42.98 -15.33 10.70
N TRP A 556 -43.73 -14.76 11.66
CA TRP A 556 -44.60 -13.61 11.36
C TRP A 556 -43.83 -12.30 11.23
N LYS A 557 -42.67 -12.14 11.92
CA LYS A 557 -41.76 -10.99 11.74
C LYS A 557 -40.98 -11.13 10.44
N ASP A 558 -40.49 -12.33 10.12
CA ASP A 558 -39.86 -12.62 8.84
C ASP A 558 -40.84 -12.34 7.69
N SER A 559 -42.09 -12.82 7.79
CA SER A 559 -43.16 -12.53 6.83
C SER A 559 -43.52 -11.03 6.74
N LEU A 560 -43.35 -10.26 7.82
CA LEU A 560 -43.56 -8.80 7.81
C LEU A 560 -42.40 -8.07 7.13
N LEU A 561 -41.15 -8.52 7.32
CA LEU A 561 -39.98 -8.06 6.58
C LEU A 561 -40.08 -8.42 5.10
N GLU A 562 -40.48 -9.65 4.76
CA GLU A 562 -40.77 -10.06 3.39
C GLU A 562 -41.91 -9.23 2.77
N ARG A 563 -42.99 -8.95 3.50
CA ARG A 563 -44.06 -8.04 3.03
C ARG A 563 -43.62 -6.59 2.87
N ALA A 564 -42.68 -6.12 3.69
CA ALA A 564 -42.10 -4.78 3.53
C ALA A 564 -41.20 -4.72 2.30
N LEU A 565 -40.31 -5.71 2.11
CA LEU A 565 -39.45 -5.86 0.94
C LEU A 565 -40.26 -6.07 -0.35
N SER A 566 -41.35 -6.83 -0.31
CA SER A 566 -42.25 -7.05 -1.47
C SER A 566 -43.04 -5.80 -1.86
N ARG A 567 -43.11 -4.79 -0.97
CA ARG A 567 -43.75 -3.49 -1.21
C ARG A 567 -42.75 -2.39 -1.62
N GLN A 568 -41.45 -2.68 -1.63
CA GLN A 568 -40.47 -1.80 -2.25
C GLN A 568 -40.45 -2.02 -3.77
N ASN A 569 -40.26 -0.94 -4.53
CA ASN A 569 -40.04 -1.02 -5.97
C ASN A 569 -38.71 -1.75 -6.22
N LYS A 570 -38.77 -2.97 -6.80
CA LYS A 570 -37.58 -3.77 -7.13
C LYS A 570 -36.60 -2.95 -7.97
N ASN A 571 -35.45 -2.61 -7.41
CA ASN A 571 -34.44 -1.81 -8.08
C ASN A 571 -33.82 -2.61 -9.24
N LEU A 572 -33.50 -1.96 -10.36
CA LEU A 572 -32.80 -2.60 -11.49
C LEU A 572 -31.55 -3.38 -11.04
N MET A 573 -30.81 -2.85 -10.06
CA MET A 573 -29.66 -3.55 -9.46
C MET A 573 -30.04 -4.86 -8.75
N GLN A 574 -31.19 -4.91 -8.08
CA GLN A 574 -31.73 -6.13 -7.46
C GLN A 574 -32.27 -7.12 -8.50
N LEU A 575 -32.75 -6.64 -9.66
CA LEU A 575 -33.17 -7.51 -10.77
C LEU A 575 -31.98 -8.13 -11.52
N VAL A 576 -30.87 -7.41 -11.66
CA VAL A 576 -29.66 -7.88 -12.37
C VAL A 576 -28.74 -8.74 -11.49
N TYR A 577 -28.63 -8.44 -10.19
CA TYR A 577 -27.69 -9.12 -9.28
C TYR A 577 -28.36 -9.86 -8.11
N GLY A 578 -29.67 -9.72 -7.92
CA GLY A 578 -30.41 -10.53 -6.96
C GLY A 578 -30.40 -12.00 -7.38
N LYS A 579 -30.50 -12.90 -6.40
CA LYS A 579 -30.75 -14.31 -6.71
C LYS A 579 -32.09 -14.41 -7.43
N SER A 580 -32.12 -15.05 -8.59
CA SER A 580 -33.35 -15.41 -9.26
C SER A 580 -34.18 -16.31 -8.35
N THR A 581 -35.30 -15.78 -7.86
CA THR A 581 -36.39 -16.60 -7.34
C THR A 581 -36.87 -17.47 -8.49
N SER A 582 -36.88 -18.78 -8.29
CA SER A 582 -37.23 -19.78 -9.33
C SER A 582 -38.69 -19.72 -9.77
N ASP A 583 -39.48 -18.87 -9.11
CA ASP A 583 -40.91 -19.03 -8.94
C ASP A 583 -41.70 -18.02 -9.80
N LEU A 584 -41.08 -17.59 -10.91
CA LEU A 584 -41.70 -16.76 -11.96
C LEU A 584 -41.89 -17.53 -13.28
N ALA A 585 -41.70 -18.85 -13.27
CA ALA A 585 -41.76 -19.73 -14.43
C ALA A 585 -43.04 -20.59 -14.53
N SER A 586 -43.98 -20.46 -13.59
CA SER A 586 -45.18 -21.32 -13.47
C SER A 586 -46.49 -20.71 -13.97
N ASP A 587 -46.62 -19.38 -14.00
CA ASP A 587 -47.94 -18.73 -13.99
C ASP A 587 -48.43 -18.22 -15.36
N ILE A 588 -47.78 -18.59 -16.47
CA ILE A 588 -48.16 -18.12 -17.84
C ILE A 588 -48.25 -19.28 -18.87
N SER A 589 -49.00 -20.32 -18.50
CA SER A 589 -49.65 -21.31 -19.39
C SER A 589 -50.72 -22.01 -18.55
N GLU A 590 -51.98 -22.21 -18.97
CA GLU A 590 -52.50 -22.51 -20.32
C GLU A 590 -53.83 -21.78 -20.63
N PRO A 591 -54.17 -21.51 -21.90
CA PRO A 591 -55.50 -21.05 -22.31
C PRO A 591 -56.37 -22.17 -22.94
N GLN A 592 -57.22 -22.78 -22.13
CA GLN A 592 -58.51 -23.45 -22.46
C GLN A 592 -58.56 -24.67 -23.42
N GLY A 593 -59.47 -25.59 -23.06
CA GLY A 593 -60.06 -26.57 -23.98
C GLY A 593 -61.42 -27.09 -23.47
N SER A 594 -62.51 -26.67 -24.11
CA SER A 594 -63.93 -27.06 -23.88
C SER A 594 -64.56 -26.68 -22.52
N THR A 595 -65.88 -26.52 -22.36
CA THR A 595 -67.02 -26.15 -23.25
C THR A 595 -68.23 -25.89 -22.32
N ASP A 596 -69.06 -24.89 -22.65
CA ASP A 596 -70.43 -24.56 -22.16
C ASP A 596 -70.77 -24.74 -20.66
N ASP A 597 -71.15 -23.64 -19.98
CA ASP A 597 -72.56 -23.37 -19.62
C ASP A 597 -72.76 -22.01 -18.89
N GLU A 598 -74.02 -21.65 -18.61
CA GLU A 598 -74.51 -20.30 -18.25
C GLU A 598 -74.45 -19.93 -16.76
N SER A 599 -74.13 -18.65 -16.44
CA SER A 599 -74.85 -17.82 -15.43
C SER A 599 -74.34 -16.38 -15.42
N GLU A 600 -75.24 -15.40 -15.33
CA GLU A 600 -74.93 -13.96 -15.18
C GLU A 600 -74.77 -13.55 -13.69
N ASP A 601 -74.10 -12.42 -13.42
CA ASP A 601 -74.58 -11.35 -12.50
C ASP A 601 -73.56 -10.19 -12.34
N ASP A 602 -74.06 -8.97 -12.60
CA ASP A 602 -73.68 -7.61 -12.17
C ASP A 602 -72.21 -7.07 -12.06
N ASP A 603 -71.95 -6.07 -12.93
CA ASP A 603 -71.44 -4.71 -12.67
C ASP A 603 -70.72 -4.37 -11.33
N PHE A 604 -69.69 -3.53 -11.32
CA PHE A 604 -69.84 -2.07 -11.53
C PHE A 604 -68.48 -1.35 -11.75
N PHE A 605 -68.50 -0.20 -12.43
CA PHE A 605 -67.38 0.71 -12.74
C PHE A 605 -66.18 0.20 -13.58
N LYS A 606 -66.12 0.70 -14.83
CA LYS A 606 -64.87 1.02 -15.55
C LYS A 606 -64.92 2.47 -16.05
N PRO A 607 -63.89 3.30 -15.85
CA PRO A 607 -63.68 4.49 -16.67
C PRO A 607 -63.51 4.12 -18.15
N LYS A 608 -64.06 4.92 -19.07
CA LYS A 608 -64.14 4.65 -20.51
C LYS A 608 -63.47 5.78 -21.30
N GLY A 609 -62.86 5.48 -22.44
CA GLY A 609 -62.03 6.41 -23.24
C GLY A 609 -60.73 5.73 -23.68
N GLU A 610 -60.81 4.71 -24.53
CA GLU A 610 -60.70 4.82 -26.01
C GLU A 610 -59.24 5.00 -26.51
N GLY A 611 -58.76 4.21 -27.48
CA GLY A 611 -59.42 3.07 -28.14
C GLY A 611 -58.43 2.20 -28.92
N ALA A 612 -58.58 0.88 -28.80
CA ALA A 612 -57.66 -0.08 -29.40
C ALA A 612 -57.88 -0.23 -30.92
N LYS A 613 -57.04 0.40 -31.74
CA LYS A 613 -56.85 -0.02 -33.13
C LYS A 613 -55.84 -1.18 -33.17
N LYS A 614 -56.35 -2.41 -33.30
CA LYS A 614 -55.51 -3.56 -33.66
C LYS A 614 -55.01 -3.39 -35.09
N LEU A 615 -53.70 -3.34 -35.28
CA LEU A 615 -53.05 -3.85 -36.47
C LEU A 615 -52.01 -4.88 -36.05
N THR A 616 -52.05 -6.02 -36.71
CA THR A 616 -51.16 -7.16 -36.48
C THR A 616 -49.89 -7.01 -37.28
N ASP A 617 -48.74 -7.15 -36.65
CA ASP A 617 -47.72 -8.04 -37.20
C ASP A 617 -46.88 -8.68 -36.09
N ALA A 618 -46.26 -9.82 -36.38
CA ALA A 618 -45.73 -10.73 -35.36
C ALA A 618 -44.21 -10.61 -35.17
N LEU A 619 -43.79 -10.09 -34.01
CA LEU A 619 -42.49 -10.41 -33.41
C LEU A 619 -42.72 -10.81 -31.94
N GLY A 620 -42.12 -11.92 -31.53
CA GLY A 620 -42.36 -12.52 -30.22
C GLY A 620 -41.75 -11.71 -29.06
N ALA A 621 -42.23 -11.98 -27.85
CA ALA A 621 -41.58 -11.51 -26.63
C ALA A 621 -40.16 -12.09 -26.56
N VAL A 622 -39.14 -11.24 -26.79
CA VAL A 622 -37.73 -11.66 -26.71
C VAL A 622 -37.38 -11.87 -25.24
N ASP A 623 -36.85 -13.05 -24.94
CA ASP A 623 -36.17 -13.35 -23.68
C ASP A 623 -35.05 -12.33 -23.47
N VAL A 624 -35.20 -11.47 -22.46
CA VAL A 624 -34.30 -10.34 -22.20
C VAL A 624 -32.89 -10.80 -21.77
N ASN A 625 -32.72 -12.09 -21.44
CA ASN A 625 -31.40 -12.69 -21.22
C ASN A 625 -30.78 -13.31 -22.49
N GLY A 626 -31.51 -13.34 -23.61
CA GLY A 626 -31.14 -13.99 -24.86
C GLY A 626 -30.45 -13.10 -25.90
N ASP A 627 -30.34 -11.79 -25.67
CA ASP A 627 -29.65 -10.86 -26.59
C ASP A 627 -28.13 -11.08 -26.57
N GLU A 628 -27.65 -11.94 -27.49
CA GLU A 628 -26.24 -12.27 -27.63
C GLU A 628 -25.37 -11.05 -27.92
N CYS A 629 -24.58 -10.61 -26.93
CA CYS A 629 -23.56 -9.54 -27.07
C CYS A 629 -22.47 -9.81 -28.14
N SER A 630 -22.48 -10.95 -28.83
CA SER A 630 -21.68 -11.21 -30.03
C SER A 630 -22.24 -10.55 -31.29
N LYS A 631 -23.51 -10.16 -31.30
CA LYS A 631 -24.19 -9.47 -32.41
C LYS A 631 -24.30 -7.98 -32.08
N PHE A 632 -23.57 -7.14 -32.82
CA PHE A 632 -23.76 -5.69 -32.74
C PHE A 632 -25.03 -5.29 -33.49
N THR A 633 -26.19 -5.37 -32.82
CA THR A 633 -27.52 -5.10 -33.38
C THR A 633 -27.79 -3.60 -33.52
N SER A 634 -27.06 -2.93 -34.41
CA SER A 634 -27.31 -1.52 -34.80
C SER A 634 -28.66 -1.29 -35.51
N ASN A 635 -29.45 -2.36 -35.70
CA ASN A 635 -30.57 -2.43 -36.62
C ASN A 635 -31.89 -2.84 -35.92
N LEU A 636 -32.09 -2.43 -34.66
CA LEU A 636 -33.39 -2.50 -34.00
C LEU A 636 -33.97 -1.10 -33.81
N ASN A 637 -35.19 -0.92 -34.30
CA ASN A 637 -35.96 0.32 -34.30
C ASN A 637 -35.29 1.51 -35.02
N THR A 638 -35.34 1.47 -36.35
CA THR A 638 -35.57 2.70 -37.14
C THR A 638 -36.92 3.29 -36.74
N LYS A 639 -36.93 4.05 -35.64
CA LYS A 639 -38.03 4.99 -35.36
C LYS A 639 -38.17 5.91 -36.56
N ASN A 640 -39.40 6.31 -36.90
CA ASN A 640 -39.62 7.30 -37.94
C ASN A 640 -39.10 8.67 -37.45
N TRP A 641 -37.84 8.99 -37.77
CA TRP A 641 -37.24 10.29 -37.48
C TRP A 641 -37.88 11.45 -38.28
N ASN A 642 -38.86 11.13 -39.14
CA ASN A 642 -39.72 12.08 -39.84
C ASN A 642 -40.96 12.47 -39.02
N ASP A 643 -41.33 11.70 -37.99
CA ASP A 643 -42.50 11.99 -37.15
C ASP A 643 -42.15 13.17 -36.24
N HIS A 644 -42.82 14.31 -36.46
CA HIS A 644 -42.47 15.59 -35.84
C HIS A 644 -42.49 15.53 -34.31
N ASP A 645 -43.39 14.75 -33.70
CA ASP A 645 -43.50 14.58 -32.25
C ASP A 645 -42.29 13.83 -31.67
N VAL A 646 -41.74 12.86 -32.42
CA VAL A 646 -40.50 12.15 -32.06
C VAL A 646 -39.32 13.11 -32.12
N VAL A 647 -39.26 13.96 -33.16
CA VAL A 647 -38.24 15.02 -33.29
C VAL A 647 -38.36 16.04 -32.15
N GLN A 648 -39.56 16.48 -31.81
CA GLN A 648 -39.82 17.38 -30.68
C GLN A 648 -39.36 16.77 -29.34
N SER A 649 -39.72 15.51 -29.06
CA SER A 649 -39.33 14.85 -27.80
C SER A 649 -37.82 14.65 -27.60
N ILE A 650 -37.02 14.82 -28.67
CA ILE A 650 -35.56 14.68 -28.66
C ILE A 650 -34.86 16.05 -28.86
N ARG A 651 -35.58 17.10 -29.28
CA ARG A 651 -35.07 18.46 -29.55
C ARG A 651 -34.33 19.07 -28.35
N ASP A 652 -34.86 18.86 -27.15
CA ASP A 652 -34.31 19.30 -25.86
C ASP A 652 -32.93 18.68 -25.55
N ARG A 653 -32.55 17.58 -26.23
CA ARG A 653 -31.21 16.96 -26.13
C ARG A 653 -30.18 17.57 -27.09
N PHE A 654 -30.63 18.28 -28.12
CA PHE A 654 -29.75 18.95 -29.10
C PHE A 654 -29.50 20.43 -28.77
N VAL A 655 -30.39 21.07 -28.01
CA VAL A 655 -30.21 22.43 -27.49
C VAL A 655 -30.68 22.46 -26.04
N THR A 656 -29.79 22.79 -25.10
CA THR A 656 -30.07 22.74 -23.66
C THR A 656 -31.07 23.81 -23.22
N GLY A 657 -32.35 23.44 -23.21
CA GLY A 657 -33.44 24.22 -22.65
C GLY A 657 -34.77 23.50 -22.90
N ASP A 658 -35.56 23.31 -21.85
CA ASP A 658 -36.82 22.57 -21.90
C ASP A 658 -37.82 23.28 -22.85
N TRP A 659 -38.01 22.78 -24.08
CA TRP A 659 -38.92 23.43 -25.03
C TRP A 659 -40.38 23.29 -24.59
N SER A 660 -40.70 22.29 -23.76
CA SER A 660 -41.99 22.17 -23.07
C SER A 660 -42.32 23.42 -22.23
N LYS A 661 -41.36 23.94 -21.45
CA LYS A 661 -41.48 25.18 -20.67
C LYS A 661 -41.39 26.45 -21.55
N ALA A 662 -41.05 26.34 -22.82
CA ALA A 662 -41.10 27.44 -23.79
C ALA A 662 -42.44 27.47 -24.53
N ALA A 663 -42.93 26.31 -24.97
CA ALA A 663 -44.22 26.16 -25.64
C ALA A 663 -45.39 26.59 -24.75
N GLN A 664 -45.39 26.22 -23.46
CA GLN A 664 -46.38 26.68 -22.49
C GLN A 664 -46.39 28.21 -22.26
N ARG A 665 -45.31 28.92 -22.64
CA ARG A 665 -45.27 30.39 -22.65
C ARG A 665 -45.70 30.98 -23.99
N ALA A 666 -45.38 30.34 -25.12
CA ALA A 666 -45.85 30.75 -26.44
C ALA A 666 -47.39 30.63 -26.58
N THR A 667 -48.00 29.61 -26.00
CA THR A 667 -49.48 29.44 -25.97
C THR A 667 -50.22 30.52 -25.18
N ALA A 668 -49.51 31.43 -24.50
CA ALA A 668 -50.08 32.58 -23.80
C ALA A 668 -49.94 33.90 -24.56
N SER A 669 -49.38 33.91 -25.78
CA SER A 669 -49.00 35.13 -26.51
C SER A 669 -49.40 35.17 -27.99
N GLU A 670 -50.41 34.43 -28.43
CA GLU A 670 -50.87 34.43 -29.84
C GLU A 670 -52.40 34.64 -29.96
N THR A 671 -52.82 35.89 -30.12
CA THR A 671 -54.16 36.27 -30.60
C THR A 671 -54.06 37.46 -31.57
N GLY A 672 -53.91 37.15 -32.87
CA GLY A 672 -53.69 38.12 -33.96
C GLY A 672 -52.20 38.50 -34.12
N GLY A 673 -51.61 38.65 -35.31
CA GLY A 673 -52.14 38.62 -36.69
C GLY A 673 -52.00 40.01 -37.36
N SER A 674 -51.43 40.17 -38.56
CA SER A 674 -50.89 39.18 -39.51
C SER A 674 -49.85 39.79 -40.48
N ASP A 675 -49.23 38.92 -41.30
CA ASP A 675 -48.66 39.13 -42.65
C ASP A 675 -47.32 39.89 -42.90
N ASP A 676 -46.69 39.41 -44.00
CA ASP A 676 -45.68 39.96 -44.92
C ASP A 676 -44.29 40.48 -44.46
N ASP A 677 -43.30 39.59 -44.65
CA ASP A 677 -42.13 39.70 -45.53
C ASP A 677 -41.16 40.93 -45.56
N ASP A 678 -39.88 40.54 -45.67
CA ASP A 678 -38.72 41.20 -46.29
C ASP A 678 -38.02 42.45 -45.69
N ALA A 679 -36.72 42.22 -45.41
CA ALA A 679 -35.57 43.06 -45.80
C ALA A 679 -35.15 44.35 -45.03
N VAL A 680 -33.83 44.38 -44.77
CA VAL A 680 -32.91 45.54 -44.88
C VAL A 680 -32.89 46.62 -43.75
N TYR A 681 -31.65 47.07 -43.44
CA TYR A 681 -31.17 48.30 -42.75
C TYR A 681 -32.19 49.15 -41.94
N GLY A 682 -31.92 49.61 -40.71
CA GLY A 682 -30.65 49.76 -40.00
C GLY A 682 -30.02 51.15 -40.17
N ASP A 683 -30.31 52.07 -39.24
CA ASP A 683 -29.51 53.28 -38.98
C ASP A 683 -29.62 53.72 -37.49
N PHE A 684 -28.89 54.77 -37.10
CA PHE A 684 -28.53 55.08 -35.71
C PHE A 684 -28.60 56.60 -35.43
N GLU A 685 -29.72 57.10 -34.89
CA GLU A 685 -29.88 58.50 -34.47
C GLU A 685 -30.15 58.62 -32.97
N ASP A 686 -29.09 58.91 -32.19
CA ASP A 686 -29.21 59.35 -30.80
C ASP A 686 -29.69 60.81 -30.77
N VAL A 687 -30.91 61.05 -30.26
CA VAL A 687 -31.39 62.41 -29.93
C VAL A 687 -31.37 62.61 -28.42
N GLU A 688 -30.22 63.09 -27.97
CA GLU A 688 -30.04 64.13 -26.94
C GLU A 688 -31.30 64.62 -26.21
N MET A 689 -31.37 64.37 -24.90
CA MET A 689 -31.48 65.39 -23.84
C MET A 689 -31.38 64.72 -22.46
N GLY A 690 -30.97 65.48 -21.45
CA GLY A 690 -31.04 65.07 -20.05
C GLY A 690 -30.98 66.29 -19.13
N GLU A 691 -31.48 66.15 -17.90
CA GLU A 691 -31.14 67.00 -16.76
C GLU A 691 -31.55 66.31 -15.43
N GLU A 692 -31.36 66.98 -14.30
CA GLU A 692 -31.26 66.37 -12.96
C GLU A 692 -32.55 66.45 -12.10
N ASP A 693 -32.46 65.87 -10.89
CA ASP A 693 -33.25 66.12 -9.67
C ASP A 693 -34.72 65.66 -9.51
N GLY A 694 -35.01 65.21 -8.28
CA GLY A 694 -36.27 65.50 -7.59
C GLY A 694 -37.42 64.47 -7.68
N PRO A 695 -37.66 63.65 -6.64
CA PRO A 695 -38.80 62.72 -6.63
C PRO A 695 -40.09 63.34 -6.07
N ARG A 696 -41.23 63.19 -6.79
CA ARG A 696 -42.56 62.95 -6.15
C ARG A 696 -43.69 62.56 -7.11
N SER A 697 -44.57 61.70 -6.56
CA SER A 697 -45.98 61.45 -6.90
C SER A 697 -46.39 61.08 -8.34
N ASN A 698 -46.79 59.82 -8.47
CA ASN A 698 -47.91 59.30 -9.28
C ASN A 698 -47.97 59.63 -10.78
N ASP A 699 -47.79 58.60 -11.59
CA ASP A 699 -48.92 58.02 -12.33
C ASP A 699 -48.74 56.50 -12.46
N ILE A 700 -49.86 55.75 -12.48
CA ILE A 700 -49.86 54.27 -12.45
C ILE A 700 -50.71 53.75 -13.62
N GLU A 701 -50.08 53.42 -14.76
CA GLU A 701 -50.64 52.44 -15.70
C GLU A 701 -49.61 51.87 -16.71
N THR A 702 -48.60 52.64 -17.12
CA THR A 702 -47.67 52.25 -18.22
C THR A 702 -46.63 51.15 -17.89
N GLN A 703 -46.36 50.87 -16.61
CA GLN A 703 -45.17 50.06 -16.23
C GLN A 703 -45.22 48.58 -16.66
N LYS A 704 -46.40 48.01 -16.89
CA LYS A 704 -46.56 46.57 -17.17
C LYS A 704 -45.99 46.12 -18.52
N GLU A 705 -45.98 47.00 -19.52
CA GLU A 705 -45.44 46.66 -20.84
C GLU A 705 -43.90 46.78 -20.85
N ASP A 706 -43.34 47.82 -20.23
CA ASP A 706 -41.89 47.98 -20.08
C ASP A 706 -41.26 46.88 -19.20
N ASP A 707 -41.93 46.45 -18.13
CA ASP A 707 -41.47 45.30 -17.35
C ASP A 707 -41.46 44.02 -18.18
N ALA A 708 -42.53 43.75 -18.96
CA ALA A 708 -42.56 42.60 -19.86
C ALA A 708 -41.44 42.66 -20.93
N ILE A 709 -41.20 43.83 -21.53
CA ILE A 709 -40.13 44.03 -22.53
C ILE A 709 -38.74 43.90 -21.89
N THR A 710 -38.53 44.40 -20.66
CA THR A 710 -37.24 44.22 -19.97
C THR A 710 -37.04 42.79 -19.47
N GLU A 711 -38.09 42.08 -19.03
CA GLU A 711 -38.07 40.64 -18.73
C GLU A 711 -37.71 39.84 -19.99
N GLU A 712 -38.33 40.12 -21.12
CA GLU A 712 -38.08 39.42 -22.38
C GLU A 712 -36.65 39.69 -22.88
N ARG A 713 -36.13 40.92 -22.71
CA ARG A 713 -34.71 41.26 -22.92
C ARG A 713 -33.78 40.56 -21.92
N LYS A 714 -34.14 40.44 -20.63
CA LYS A 714 -33.39 39.67 -19.61
C LYS A 714 -33.33 38.19 -20.01
N LEU A 715 -34.45 37.59 -20.43
CA LEU A 715 -34.55 36.20 -20.88
C LEU A 715 -33.77 35.94 -22.18
N LYS A 716 -33.88 36.82 -23.19
CA LYS A 716 -33.07 36.76 -24.42
C LYS A 716 -31.56 36.87 -24.11
N LYS A 717 -31.17 37.73 -23.16
CA LYS A 717 -29.78 37.87 -22.68
C LYS A 717 -29.30 36.64 -21.89
N LEU A 718 -30.16 36.00 -21.10
CA LEU A 718 -29.87 34.74 -20.41
C LEU A 718 -29.75 33.56 -21.39
N ALA A 719 -30.61 33.48 -22.41
CA ALA A 719 -30.52 32.46 -23.47
C ALA A 719 -29.29 32.64 -24.36
N LEU A 720 -28.93 33.90 -24.70
CA LEU A 720 -27.66 34.22 -25.37
C LEU A 720 -26.46 33.85 -24.51
N ARG A 721 -26.52 34.10 -23.19
CA ARG A 721 -25.48 33.69 -22.26
C ARG A 721 -25.36 32.18 -22.15
N ALA A 722 -26.47 31.45 -22.02
CA ALA A 722 -26.46 29.98 -21.98
C ALA A 722 -25.87 29.39 -23.28
N LYS A 723 -26.24 29.95 -24.45
CA LYS A 723 -25.64 29.57 -25.74
C LYS A 723 -24.14 29.89 -25.78
N PHE A 724 -23.72 31.07 -25.32
CA PHE A 724 -22.31 31.46 -25.26
C PHE A 724 -21.51 30.54 -24.33
N ASP A 725 -21.97 30.36 -23.10
CA ASP A 725 -21.34 29.50 -22.09
C ASP A 725 -21.27 28.04 -22.62
N SER A 726 -22.31 27.55 -23.31
CA SER A 726 -22.27 26.22 -23.97
C SER A 726 -21.23 26.11 -25.11
N HIS A 727 -21.03 27.18 -25.88
CA HIS A 727 -20.06 27.22 -26.99
C HIS A 727 -18.60 27.36 -26.53
N TYR A 728 -18.36 27.91 -25.32
CA TYR A 728 -17.02 28.16 -24.80
C TYR A 728 -16.57 27.18 -23.70
N ASN A 729 -17.49 26.47 -23.03
CA ASN A 729 -17.15 25.52 -21.96
C ASN A 729 -16.19 24.38 -22.38
N GLU A 730 -16.25 23.89 -23.63
CA GLU A 730 -15.26 22.91 -24.13
C GLU A 730 -13.85 23.49 -24.31
N SER A 731 -13.73 24.82 -24.43
CA SER A 731 -12.46 25.51 -24.72
C SER A 731 -11.65 25.94 -23.48
N GLU A 732 -12.20 25.83 -22.26
CA GLU A 732 -11.47 26.09 -21.01
C GLU A 732 -10.96 24.82 -20.29
N LEU A 733 -10.95 23.66 -20.97
CA LEU A 733 -10.17 22.50 -20.55
C LEU A 733 -8.66 22.79 -20.75
N PRO A 734 -7.82 22.79 -19.70
CA PRO A 734 -6.44 23.25 -19.77
C PRO A 734 -5.47 22.15 -20.25
N ASP A 735 -5.80 21.48 -21.35
CA ASP A 735 -4.96 20.46 -21.96
C ASP A 735 -3.80 21.05 -22.78
N GLY A 736 -2.70 20.29 -22.87
CA GLY A 736 -1.40 20.79 -23.32
C GLY A 736 -1.04 20.56 -24.79
N GLU A 737 -0.01 21.29 -25.22
CA GLU A 737 0.82 20.99 -26.41
C GLU A 737 0.18 21.11 -27.81
N THR A 738 -0.37 22.28 -28.14
CA THR A 738 0.18 23.04 -29.29
C THR A 738 0.10 24.54 -29.02
N GLY A 739 1.04 25.33 -29.55
CA GLY A 739 1.16 26.74 -29.19
C GLY A 739 0.96 27.69 -30.35
N GLU A 740 0.07 28.68 -30.19
CA GLU A 740 0.18 30.00 -30.82
C GLU A 740 -0.48 31.10 -29.96
N GLU A 741 -0.23 32.37 -30.29
CA GLU A 741 -0.50 33.50 -29.39
C GLU A 741 -1.91 34.09 -29.55
N VAL A 742 -2.80 33.88 -28.58
CA VAL A 742 -3.97 34.76 -28.36
C VAL A 742 -4.12 35.06 -26.87
N GLY A 743 -4.22 36.34 -26.51
CA GLY A 743 -4.52 36.72 -25.13
C GLY A 743 -5.13 38.10 -25.01
N ALA A 744 -6.31 38.18 -24.39
CA ALA A 744 -6.69 39.19 -23.38
C ALA A 744 -8.18 39.12 -23.00
N LYS A 745 -8.49 38.84 -21.72
CA LYS A 745 -9.38 39.62 -20.80
C LYS A 745 -9.94 38.77 -19.64
N SER A 746 -9.13 38.45 -18.62
CA SER A 746 -9.63 37.86 -17.35
C SER A 746 -8.73 38.14 -16.13
N ASP A 747 -8.00 39.26 -16.15
CA ASP A 747 -6.89 39.58 -15.22
C ASP A 747 -7.34 40.07 -13.83
N ARG A 748 -8.39 39.45 -13.24
CA ARG A 748 -8.74 39.59 -11.82
C ARG A 748 -8.83 38.28 -11.04
N SER A 749 -8.74 37.11 -11.68
CA SER A 749 -8.68 35.80 -10.99
C SER A 749 -7.25 35.20 -10.90
N LYS A 750 -6.38 35.49 -11.88
CA LYS A 750 -5.06 34.84 -12.12
C LYS A 750 -3.99 34.98 -11.03
N ASN A 751 -4.28 35.55 -9.86
CA ASN A 751 -3.33 35.57 -8.74
C ASN A 751 -3.20 34.22 -8.03
N ASN A 752 -4.14 33.28 -8.25
CA ASN A 752 -4.14 31.93 -7.69
C ASN A 752 -4.20 30.85 -8.80
N GLU A 753 -3.40 30.95 -9.87
CA GLU A 753 -3.11 29.74 -10.66
C GLU A 753 -2.34 28.75 -9.78
N SER A 754 -3.05 27.74 -9.26
CA SER A 754 -2.44 26.66 -8.49
C SER A 754 -1.44 25.92 -9.37
N GLY A 755 -0.29 25.55 -8.79
CA GLY A 755 0.74 24.84 -9.55
C GLY A 755 0.22 23.50 -10.05
N PHE A 756 0.79 22.95 -11.13
CA PHE A 756 0.36 21.65 -11.68
C PHE A 756 0.27 20.53 -10.62
N PHE A 757 1.17 20.52 -9.63
CA PHE A 757 1.15 19.61 -8.48
C PHE A 757 -0.04 19.80 -7.52
N ASP A 758 -0.54 21.03 -7.41
CA ASP A 758 -1.70 21.35 -6.59
C ASP A 758 -2.99 21.08 -7.38
N LYS A 759 -3.07 21.45 -8.67
CA LYS A 759 -4.17 21.03 -9.58
C LYS A 759 -4.41 19.51 -9.56
N LEU A 760 -3.35 18.70 -9.63
CA LEU A 760 -3.43 17.24 -9.53
C LEU A 760 -3.92 16.72 -8.17
N LYS A 761 -3.83 17.50 -7.08
CA LYS A 761 -4.47 17.15 -5.80
C LYS A 761 -5.92 17.57 -5.78
N ASP A 762 -6.19 18.78 -6.26
CA ASP A 762 -7.54 19.35 -6.32
C ASP A 762 -8.44 18.38 -7.12
N GLU A 763 -7.94 17.83 -8.24
CA GLU A 763 -8.56 16.77 -9.02
C GLU A 763 -8.78 15.46 -8.23
N ILE A 764 -7.75 14.95 -7.54
CA ILE A 764 -7.84 13.73 -6.70
C ILE A 764 -8.84 13.92 -5.55
N GLU A 765 -8.91 15.11 -4.96
CA GLU A 765 -9.80 15.43 -3.84
C GLU A 765 -11.25 15.62 -4.33
N LEU A 766 -11.46 16.27 -5.48
CA LEU A 766 -12.76 16.33 -6.16
C LEU A 766 -13.27 14.94 -6.55
N GLN A 767 -12.42 14.06 -7.10
CA GLN A 767 -12.81 12.67 -7.39
C GLN A 767 -13.20 11.94 -6.10
N LYS A 768 -12.43 12.10 -5.02
CA LYS A 768 -12.76 11.52 -3.71
C LYS A 768 -14.09 12.03 -3.14
N GLN A 769 -14.41 13.31 -3.34
CA GLN A 769 -15.68 13.90 -2.91
C GLN A 769 -16.88 13.38 -3.71
N ARG A 770 -16.76 13.23 -5.04
CA ARG A 770 -17.81 12.60 -5.88
C ARG A 770 -18.10 11.17 -5.45
N ASN A 771 -17.05 10.35 -5.35
CA ASN A 771 -17.16 8.97 -4.89
C ASN A 771 -17.79 8.84 -3.48
N LEU A 772 -17.59 9.84 -2.61
CA LEU A 772 -18.20 9.86 -1.27
C LEU A 772 -19.71 10.15 -1.34
N ALA A 773 -20.13 11.11 -2.18
CA ALA A 773 -21.54 11.43 -2.37
C ALA A 773 -22.30 10.23 -2.97
N GLU A 774 -21.85 9.77 -4.15
CA GLU A 774 -22.46 8.65 -4.90
C GLU A 774 -22.61 7.35 -4.07
N LEU A 775 -21.71 7.11 -3.11
CA LEU A 775 -21.76 5.92 -2.25
C LEU A 775 -22.47 6.14 -0.91
N ASN A 776 -22.77 7.38 -0.50
CA ASN A 776 -23.52 7.65 0.72
C ASN A 776 -25.04 7.70 0.47
N ASP A 777 -25.47 7.91 -0.77
CA ASP A 777 -26.88 7.85 -1.20
C ASP A 777 -27.44 6.41 -1.29
N LEU A 778 -26.63 5.40 -0.93
CA LEU A 778 -26.94 3.96 -1.07
C LEU A 778 -27.08 3.24 0.28
N ASP A 779 -28.08 2.36 0.36
CA ASP A 779 -28.33 1.47 1.51
C ASP A 779 -27.08 0.71 1.92
N GLU A 780 -26.81 0.61 3.23
CA GLU A 780 -25.53 0.10 3.76
C GLU A 780 -25.17 -1.32 3.25
N ALA A 781 -26.17 -2.20 3.09
CA ALA A 781 -25.97 -3.54 2.54
C ALA A 781 -25.46 -3.49 1.09
N THR A 782 -26.10 -2.70 0.23
CA THR A 782 -25.69 -2.52 -1.17
C THR A 782 -24.33 -1.81 -1.27
N ARG A 783 -24.08 -0.83 -0.40
CA ARG A 783 -22.81 -0.12 -0.29
C ARG A 783 -21.67 -1.06 0.07
N ILE A 784 -21.88 -2.00 1.01
CA ILE A 784 -20.87 -3.03 1.38
C ILE A 784 -20.55 -3.97 0.21
N GLU A 785 -21.47 -4.18 -0.73
CA GLU A 785 -21.23 -5.06 -1.90
C GLU A 785 -20.53 -4.32 -3.06
N ILE A 786 -20.90 -3.05 -3.29
CA ILE A 786 -20.27 -2.19 -4.32
C ILE A 786 -18.89 -1.70 -3.85
N GLU A 787 -18.80 -1.10 -2.66
CA GLU A 787 -17.59 -0.47 -2.13
C GLU A 787 -16.67 -1.50 -1.44
N GLY A 788 -17.25 -2.52 -0.80
CA GLY A 788 -16.56 -3.36 0.18
C GLY A 788 -16.62 -2.76 1.60
N PHE A 789 -16.02 -3.48 2.57
CA PHE A 789 -15.84 -2.98 3.92
C PHE A 789 -14.84 -1.80 3.92
N ARG A 790 -15.22 -0.69 4.57
CA ARG A 790 -14.42 0.56 4.63
C ARG A 790 -13.16 0.39 5.48
N THR A 791 -12.07 1.06 5.09
CA THR A 791 -10.88 1.22 5.95
C THR A 791 -11.28 1.85 7.29
N GLY A 792 -10.80 1.31 8.42
CA GLY A 792 -11.14 1.79 9.75
C GLY A 792 -12.10 0.90 10.53
N THR A 793 -12.99 0.18 9.86
CA THR A 793 -13.93 -0.76 10.48
C THR A 793 -13.19 -1.89 11.20
N TYR A 794 -13.73 -2.33 12.35
CA TYR A 794 -13.29 -3.55 13.04
C TYR A 794 -14.02 -4.75 12.43
N VAL A 795 -13.28 -5.79 12.02
CA VAL A 795 -13.80 -6.86 11.16
C VAL A 795 -13.44 -8.24 11.72
N ARG A 796 -14.42 -9.16 11.72
CA ARG A 796 -14.24 -10.60 11.88
C ARG A 796 -14.09 -11.25 10.50
N LEU A 797 -12.98 -11.94 10.28
CA LEU A 797 -12.69 -12.72 9.09
C LEU A 797 -12.79 -14.21 9.44
N GLU A 798 -13.63 -14.96 8.74
CA GLU A 798 -13.69 -16.42 8.85
C GLU A 798 -12.90 -17.08 7.72
N ILE A 799 -12.01 -18.00 8.10
CA ILE A 799 -11.10 -18.69 7.20
C ILE A 799 -11.22 -20.20 7.46
N GLN A 800 -11.70 -20.93 6.45
CA GLN A 800 -11.90 -22.37 6.51
C GLN A 800 -10.67 -23.11 5.97
N ALA A 801 -10.54 -24.38 6.34
CA ALA A 801 -9.44 -25.28 5.94
C ALA A 801 -8.03 -24.76 6.30
N VAL A 802 -7.85 -24.23 7.52
CA VAL A 802 -6.55 -23.79 8.04
C VAL A 802 -5.83 -24.96 8.72
N PRO A 803 -4.56 -25.28 8.39
CA PRO A 803 -3.84 -26.40 8.99
C PRO A 803 -3.76 -26.33 10.52
N PHE A 804 -4.00 -27.45 11.19
CA PHE A 804 -4.07 -27.54 12.66
C PHE A 804 -2.76 -27.09 13.35
N GLU A 805 -1.61 -27.22 12.69
CA GLU A 805 -0.32 -26.77 13.24
C GLU A 805 -0.28 -25.25 13.47
N MET A 806 -1.10 -24.47 12.77
CA MET A 806 -1.26 -23.03 13.05
C MET A 806 -1.89 -22.79 14.42
N VAL A 807 -2.89 -23.60 14.79
CA VAL A 807 -3.62 -23.48 16.06
C VAL A 807 -2.78 -24.07 17.20
N GLU A 808 -2.10 -25.20 16.96
CA GLU A 808 -1.19 -25.82 17.95
C GLU A 808 -0.02 -24.87 18.29
N TYR A 809 0.71 -24.38 17.28
CA TYR A 809 1.91 -23.54 17.48
C TYR A 809 1.64 -22.02 17.49
N PHE A 810 0.38 -21.58 17.64
CA PHE A 810 0.05 -20.17 17.81
C PHE A 810 0.69 -19.59 19.08
N ASP A 811 1.66 -18.68 18.89
CA ASP A 811 2.29 -17.89 19.95
C ASP A 811 1.84 -16.41 19.84
N PRO A 812 1.11 -15.87 20.84
CA PRO A 812 0.62 -14.49 20.84
C PRO A 812 1.67 -13.39 20.67
N SER A 813 2.97 -13.68 20.85
CA SER A 813 4.05 -12.70 20.63
C SER A 813 4.50 -12.58 19.17
N HIS A 814 4.05 -13.45 18.24
CA HIS A 814 4.24 -13.23 16.81
C HIS A 814 2.99 -12.56 16.21
N PRO A 815 3.06 -11.33 15.66
CA PRO A 815 1.91 -10.69 15.03
C PRO A 815 1.47 -11.47 13.77
N ILE A 816 0.17 -11.77 13.65
CA ILE A 816 -0.39 -12.35 12.42
C ILE A 816 -0.80 -11.20 11.48
N LEU A 817 -0.15 -11.15 10.32
CA LEU A 817 -0.48 -10.23 9.23
C LEU A 817 -1.35 -10.96 8.19
N VAL A 818 -2.49 -10.37 7.86
CA VAL A 818 -3.51 -10.91 6.95
C VAL A 818 -3.64 -9.94 5.78
N GLY A 819 -3.15 -10.29 4.60
CA GLY A 819 -3.06 -9.38 3.45
C GLY A 819 -3.90 -9.85 2.26
N GLY A 820 -4.77 -8.98 1.73
CA GLY A 820 -5.56 -9.25 0.53
C GLY A 820 -4.68 -9.33 -0.73
N ILE A 821 -4.94 -10.36 -1.53
CA ILE A 821 -4.24 -10.70 -2.77
C ILE A 821 -5.04 -10.14 -3.96
N SER A 822 -4.38 -9.49 -4.91
CA SER A 822 -5.03 -9.07 -6.16
C SER A 822 -5.12 -10.23 -7.16
N LEU A 823 -6.12 -10.23 -8.05
CA LEU A 823 -6.32 -11.28 -9.08
C LEU A 823 -5.06 -11.51 -9.96
N ALA A 824 -4.28 -10.46 -10.21
CA ALA A 824 -3.02 -10.56 -10.95
C ALA A 824 -1.90 -11.29 -10.18
N GLU A 825 -1.99 -11.33 -8.84
CA GLU A 825 -1.00 -11.90 -7.92
C GLU A 825 -1.35 -13.31 -7.46
N GLU A 826 -2.58 -13.77 -7.66
CA GLU A 826 -2.95 -15.19 -7.51
C GLU A 826 -2.14 -16.06 -8.48
N ASN A 827 -1.91 -15.55 -9.69
CA ASN A 827 -1.16 -16.23 -10.74
C ASN A 827 0.32 -16.45 -10.37
N VAL A 828 0.86 -17.59 -10.81
CA VAL A 828 2.27 -17.97 -10.66
C VAL A 828 2.95 -17.93 -12.03
N GLY A 829 4.16 -17.36 -12.12
CA GLY A 829 4.86 -17.26 -13.40
C GLY A 829 6.32 -16.80 -13.27
N TYR A 830 6.91 -16.40 -14.39
CA TYR A 830 8.26 -15.84 -14.41
C TYR A 830 8.26 -14.35 -14.07
N MET A 831 9.19 -13.91 -13.23
CA MET A 831 9.38 -12.49 -12.91
C MET A 831 10.76 -11.99 -13.31
N GLN A 832 10.80 -10.83 -13.97
CA GLN A 832 12.03 -10.12 -14.31
C GLN A 832 12.33 -9.09 -13.21
N VAL A 833 13.41 -9.35 -12.45
CA VAL A 833 13.75 -8.60 -11.24
C VAL A 833 15.13 -7.96 -11.36
N ARG A 834 15.26 -6.67 -11.02
CA ARG A 834 16.53 -5.93 -11.00
C ARG A 834 17.22 -6.07 -9.64
N LEU A 835 17.96 -7.17 -9.48
CA LEU A 835 18.60 -7.55 -8.22
C LEU A 835 20.02 -6.97 -8.06
N LYS A 836 20.35 -6.56 -6.84
CA LYS A 836 21.70 -6.15 -6.42
C LYS A 836 22.06 -6.75 -5.08
N ARG A 837 23.24 -7.40 -5.04
CA ARG A 837 23.88 -7.93 -3.84
C ARG A 837 24.05 -6.82 -2.78
N HIS A 838 23.67 -7.10 -1.54
CA HIS A 838 23.66 -6.09 -0.49
C HIS A 838 25.08 -5.62 -0.11
N ARG A 839 25.23 -4.35 0.29
CA ARG A 839 26.53 -3.71 0.58
C ARG A 839 27.30 -4.40 1.70
N TRP A 840 26.61 -4.83 2.75
CA TRP A 840 27.21 -5.45 3.95
C TRP A 840 27.21 -6.98 3.94
N HIS A 841 26.52 -7.59 2.99
CA HIS A 841 26.64 -9.03 2.78
C HIS A 841 28.05 -9.35 2.24
N LYS A 842 28.66 -10.46 2.69
CA LYS A 842 30.07 -10.77 2.40
C LYS A 842 30.29 -11.66 1.16
N LYS A 843 29.36 -12.57 0.85
CA LYS A 843 29.47 -13.50 -0.29
C LYS A 843 28.94 -12.85 -1.58
N VAL A 844 29.26 -13.46 -2.73
CA VAL A 844 28.52 -13.26 -4.00
C VAL A 844 27.50 -14.38 -4.18
N LEU A 845 26.34 -14.08 -4.74
CA LEU A 845 25.29 -15.08 -4.95
C LEU A 845 25.52 -15.79 -6.28
N LYS A 846 25.29 -17.11 -6.31
CA LYS A 846 25.54 -17.97 -7.46
C LYS A 846 24.24 -18.28 -8.20
N THR A 847 24.28 -18.34 -9.53
CA THR A 847 23.11 -18.77 -10.33
C THR A 847 22.71 -20.21 -10.00
N ARG A 848 21.40 -20.44 -9.89
CA ARG A 848 20.80 -21.72 -9.47
C ARG A 848 21.30 -22.22 -8.10
N ASP A 849 21.62 -21.31 -7.17
CA ASP A 849 21.55 -21.58 -5.73
C ASP A 849 20.25 -20.97 -5.20
N PRO A 850 19.53 -21.63 -4.27
CA PRO A 850 18.26 -21.13 -3.75
C PRO A 850 18.45 -19.85 -2.92
N ILE A 851 17.44 -18.98 -2.96
CA ILE A 851 17.26 -17.83 -2.06
C ILE A 851 15.81 -17.79 -1.57
N ILE A 852 15.62 -17.28 -0.35
CA ILE A 852 14.30 -16.95 0.21
C ILE A 852 14.03 -15.48 -0.15
N VAL A 853 12.82 -15.21 -0.63
CA VAL A 853 12.44 -13.92 -1.19
C VAL A 853 11.14 -13.44 -0.53
N SER A 854 11.13 -12.19 -0.08
CA SER A 854 9.93 -11.47 0.37
C SER A 854 9.43 -10.59 -0.76
N MET A 855 8.19 -10.82 -1.23
CA MET A 855 7.56 -10.09 -2.32
C MET A 855 6.09 -9.81 -1.98
N GLY A 856 5.75 -8.52 -1.85
CA GLY A 856 4.44 -8.12 -1.35
C GLY A 856 4.18 -8.74 0.03
N TRP A 857 3.02 -9.40 0.18
CA TRP A 857 2.70 -10.17 1.38
C TRP A 857 3.53 -11.45 1.51
N ARG A 858 3.77 -12.16 0.40
CA ARG A 858 4.27 -13.53 0.40
C ARG A 858 5.77 -13.63 0.68
N ARG A 859 6.16 -14.77 1.26
CA ARG A 859 7.55 -15.21 1.45
C ARG A 859 7.69 -16.62 0.87
N TYR A 860 8.71 -16.85 0.04
CA TYR A 860 8.96 -18.17 -0.54
C TYR A 860 10.43 -18.34 -0.94
N GLN A 861 10.88 -19.58 -1.03
CA GLN A 861 12.18 -19.95 -1.57
C GLN A 861 12.08 -20.20 -3.08
N THR A 862 13.04 -19.71 -3.86
CA THR A 862 13.08 -19.86 -5.33
C THR A 862 14.54 -19.96 -5.85
N ILE A 863 14.73 -20.35 -7.12
CA ILE A 863 16.03 -20.68 -7.72
C ILE A 863 16.36 -19.69 -8.87
N PRO A 864 17.02 -18.56 -8.59
CA PRO A 864 17.26 -17.51 -9.58
C PRO A 864 18.35 -17.81 -10.61
N VAL A 865 18.11 -17.33 -11.83
CA VAL A 865 19.10 -17.23 -12.91
C VAL A 865 19.47 -15.75 -13.10
N TYR A 866 20.68 -15.39 -12.66
CA TYR A 866 21.24 -14.05 -12.85
C TYR A 866 21.74 -13.85 -14.29
N ALA A 867 21.48 -12.68 -14.85
CA ALA A 867 21.87 -12.27 -16.19
C ALA A 867 22.25 -10.77 -16.24
N ILE A 868 22.92 -10.37 -17.32
CA ILE A 868 23.14 -8.97 -17.71
C ILE A 868 22.79 -8.85 -19.18
N GLU A 869 22.11 -7.76 -19.54
CA GLU A 869 21.92 -7.37 -20.93
C GLU A 869 23.25 -6.92 -21.55
N ASP A 870 23.70 -7.62 -22.59
CA ASP A 870 24.78 -7.14 -23.47
C ASP A 870 24.23 -6.08 -24.44
N ARG A 871 25.09 -5.16 -24.89
CA ARG A 871 24.76 -4.03 -25.81
C ARG A 871 24.03 -4.42 -27.11
N ASP A 872 24.00 -5.70 -27.45
CA ASP A 872 23.31 -6.27 -28.60
C ASP A 872 21.82 -6.58 -28.30
N GLY A 873 21.26 -6.08 -27.19
CA GLY A 873 19.90 -6.40 -26.70
C GLY A 873 19.78 -7.83 -26.15
N ARG A 874 20.89 -8.45 -25.73
CA ARG A 874 20.94 -9.90 -25.40
C ARG A 874 21.10 -10.13 -23.91
N VAL A 875 20.07 -10.68 -23.27
CA VAL A 875 20.11 -11.09 -21.86
C VAL A 875 21.04 -12.30 -21.69
N ARG A 876 22.29 -12.05 -21.28
CA ARG A 876 23.34 -13.05 -21.13
C ARG A 876 23.40 -13.58 -19.70
N MET A 877 23.33 -14.90 -19.55
CA MET A 877 23.51 -15.60 -18.28
C MET A 877 24.86 -15.26 -17.62
N LEU A 878 24.84 -14.97 -16.31
CA LEU A 878 26.01 -14.90 -15.45
C LEU A 878 26.26 -16.24 -14.74
N LYS A 879 27.34 -16.34 -13.97
CA LYS A 879 27.55 -17.44 -12.99
C LYS A 879 27.32 -16.98 -11.55
N TYR A 880 27.56 -15.70 -11.29
CA TYR A 880 27.45 -15.05 -9.99
C TYR A 880 26.93 -13.62 -10.17
N THR A 881 26.32 -13.04 -9.13
CA THR A 881 26.01 -11.61 -9.06
C THR A 881 27.30 -10.78 -9.12
N PRO A 882 27.35 -9.65 -9.84
CA PRO A 882 28.43 -8.67 -9.71
C PRO A 882 28.44 -8.05 -8.30
N GLU A 883 29.60 -7.63 -7.82
CA GLU A 883 29.79 -7.28 -6.40
C GLU A 883 29.08 -5.98 -5.96
N HIS A 884 28.95 -5.01 -6.88
CA HIS A 884 28.41 -3.66 -6.60
C HIS A 884 27.42 -3.13 -7.66
N MET A 885 27.22 -3.86 -8.76
CA MET A 885 26.35 -3.49 -9.87
C MET A 885 24.97 -4.17 -9.71
N HIS A 886 23.93 -3.62 -10.35
CA HIS A 886 22.67 -4.33 -10.52
C HIS A 886 22.80 -5.38 -11.64
N CYS A 887 22.11 -6.50 -11.50
CA CYS A 887 21.94 -7.51 -12.54
C CYS A 887 20.46 -7.85 -12.69
N LEU A 888 20.09 -8.42 -13.83
CA LEU A 888 18.78 -9.04 -13.99
C LEU A 888 18.77 -10.39 -13.26
N ALA A 889 17.67 -10.73 -12.62
CA ALA A 889 17.42 -12.02 -11.98
C ALA A 889 16.06 -12.51 -12.46
N MET A 890 16.03 -13.66 -13.14
CA MET A 890 14.79 -14.33 -13.48
C MET A 890 14.57 -15.48 -12.50
N PHE A 891 13.34 -15.63 -12.02
CA PHE A 891 12.91 -16.78 -11.23
C PHE A 891 11.40 -17.02 -11.39
N TYR A 892 10.94 -18.18 -10.92
CA TYR A 892 9.55 -18.60 -10.93
C TYR A 892 8.93 -18.41 -9.55
N GLY A 893 7.69 -17.93 -9.48
CA GLY A 893 6.95 -17.74 -8.23
C GLY A 893 5.64 -16.95 -8.42
N PRO A 894 4.87 -16.74 -7.34
CA PRO A 894 3.66 -15.91 -7.37
C PRO A 894 3.96 -14.49 -7.84
N LEU A 895 3.17 -13.99 -8.79
CA LEU A 895 3.40 -12.70 -9.44
C LEU A 895 3.16 -11.53 -8.47
N ALA A 896 3.83 -10.41 -8.74
CA ALA A 896 3.68 -9.15 -8.00
C ALA A 896 3.77 -7.97 -8.99
N PRO A 897 3.10 -6.83 -8.72
CA PRO A 897 3.09 -5.69 -9.63
C PRO A 897 4.48 -5.08 -9.85
N PRO A 898 4.72 -4.42 -11.00
CA PRO A 898 6.01 -3.81 -11.32
C PRO A 898 6.36 -2.69 -10.33
N ASN A 899 7.66 -2.44 -10.17
CA ASN A 899 8.26 -1.58 -9.14
C ASN A 899 8.08 -2.03 -7.68
N THR A 900 7.46 -3.19 -7.40
CA THR A 900 7.44 -3.78 -6.05
C THR A 900 8.85 -4.05 -5.54
N GLY A 901 9.12 -3.64 -4.29
CA GLY A 901 10.38 -3.87 -3.60
C GLY A 901 10.53 -5.31 -3.08
N VAL A 902 11.73 -5.88 -3.24
CA VAL A 902 12.02 -7.30 -3.01
C VAL A 902 13.26 -7.48 -2.13
N VAL A 903 13.12 -8.19 -1.01
CA VAL A 903 14.22 -8.53 -0.09
C VAL A 903 14.60 -10.00 -0.27
N ALA A 904 15.90 -10.30 -0.40
CA ALA A 904 16.40 -11.67 -0.55
C ALA A 904 17.33 -12.09 0.60
N VAL A 905 17.02 -13.22 1.24
CA VAL A 905 17.76 -13.85 2.34
C VAL A 905 18.22 -15.25 1.90
N GLN A 906 19.34 -15.77 2.41
CA GLN A 906 19.74 -17.16 2.18
C GLN A 906 19.41 -18.06 3.37
N ASN A 907 19.73 -17.63 4.59
CA ASN A 907 19.58 -18.42 5.81
C ASN A 907 18.78 -17.61 6.84
N LEU A 908 17.79 -18.24 7.47
CA LEU A 908 16.92 -17.61 8.48
C LEU A 908 17.53 -17.60 9.89
N THR A 909 18.41 -18.57 10.17
CA THR A 909 19.02 -18.86 11.48
C THR A 909 19.60 -17.62 12.17
N ASN A 910 19.19 -17.36 13.42
CA ASN A 910 19.66 -16.24 14.22
C ASN A 910 21.17 -16.33 14.60
N ASN A 911 21.74 -17.54 14.67
CA ASN A 911 23.11 -17.80 15.16
C ASN A 911 24.23 -17.39 14.17
N GLN A 912 24.06 -16.34 13.37
CA GLN A 912 25.04 -15.87 12.39
C GLN A 912 25.59 -14.47 12.71
N SER A 913 26.90 -14.37 12.90
CA SER A 913 27.63 -13.08 13.02
C SER A 913 27.79 -12.32 11.69
N SER A 914 26.97 -12.64 10.68
CA SER A 914 27.01 -12.05 9.34
C SER A 914 25.63 -11.64 8.87
N PHE A 915 25.55 -10.42 8.33
CA PHE A 915 24.35 -9.79 7.77
C PHE A 915 23.54 -10.75 6.86
N ARG A 916 22.34 -11.13 7.32
CA ARG A 916 21.46 -12.17 6.76
C ARG A 916 20.85 -11.78 5.42
N ILE A 917 20.53 -10.49 5.24
CA ILE A 917 19.98 -9.96 3.98
C ILE A 917 21.09 -9.97 2.92
N THR A 918 20.85 -10.71 1.85
CA THR A 918 21.88 -11.06 0.85
C THR A 918 21.85 -10.15 -0.38
N ALA A 919 20.65 -9.73 -0.79
CA ALA A 919 20.41 -8.82 -1.89
C ALA A 919 19.12 -8.03 -1.69
N THR A 920 19.06 -6.87 -2.34
CA THR A 920 17.85 -6.07 -2.50
C THR A 920 17.52 -5.95 -3.97
N ALA A 921 16.25 -5.84 -4.28
CA ALA A 921 15.74 -6.03 -5.62
C ALA A 921 14.44 -5.23 -5.84
N VAL A 922 14.08 -5.04 -7.11
CA VAL A 922 12.83 -4.40 -7.53
C VAL A 922 12.29 -5.16 -8.74
N VAL A 923 11.00 -5.50 -8.76
CA VAL A 923 10.32 -6.10 -9.92
C VAL A 923 10.32 -5.09 -11.07
N LEU A 924 10.70 -5.52 -12.28
CA LEU A 924 10.53 -4.72 -13.49
C LEU A 924 9.26 -5.14 -14.24
N GLU A 925 9.13 -6.44 -14.51
CA GLU A 925 8.03 -7.03 -15.30
C GLU A 925 7.61 -8.38 -14.69
N PHE A 926 6.33 -8.72 -14.87
CA PHE A 926 5.73 -10.00 -14.51
C PHE A 926 5.34 -10.79 -15.77
N ASN A 927 5.34 -12.12 -15.67
CA ASN A 927 5.07 -13.10 -16.72
C ASN A 927 5.93 -12.99 -18.01
N HIS A 928 7.05 -12.25 -18.00
CA HIS A 928 7.91 -12.16 -19.19
C HIS A 928 8.80 -13.41 -19.36
N ALA A 929 8.54 -14.20 -20.40
CA ALA A 929 9.35 -15.36 -20.80
C ALA A 929 10.69 -14.95 -21.47
N VAL A 930 11.61 -14.36 -20.72
CA VAL A 930 12.91 -13.88 -21.23
C VAL A 930 13.79 -15.06 -21.69
N GLN A 931 14.20 -15.08 -22.97
CA GLN A 931 15.19 -16.05 -23.46
C GLN A 931 16.61 -15.73 -22.97
N ILE A 932 16.93 -16.12 -21.73
CA ILE A 932 18.28 -16.02 -21.17
C ILE A 932 19.25 -16.86 -22.02
N LYS A 933 20.35 -16.26 -22.49
CA LYS A 933 21.32 -16.91 -23.37
C LYS A 933 22.67 -17.09 -22.70
N LYS A 934 23.15 -18.33 -22.62
CA LYS A 934 24.48 -18.69 -22.10
C LYS A 934 25.48 -18.76 -23.25
N LYS A 935 26.58 -18.03 -23.10
CA LYS A 935 27.66 -17.97 -24.07
C LYS A 935 28.51 -19.24 -24.00
N ILE A 936 28.62 -19.95 -25.11
CA ILE A 936 29.47 -21.14 -25.27
C ILE A 936 30.63 -20.77 -26.22
N LYS A 937 31.78 -21.44 -26.05
CA LYS A 937 32.90 -21.38 -26.99
C LYS A 937 33.23 -22.79 -27.45
N PHE A 938 33.17 -23.01 -28.75
CA PHE A 938 33.84 -24.16 -29.37
C PHE A 938 35.29 -23.77 -29.60
N THR A 939 36.22 -24.59 -29.12
CA THR A 939 37.67 -24.36 -29.18
C THR A 939 38.33 -25.48 -29.97
N GLY A 940 39.28 -25.16 -30.84
CA GLY A 940 40.07 -26.15 -31.58
C GLY A 940 41.47 -25.67 -31.88
N GLU A 941 42.28 -26.59 -32.38
CA GLU A 941 43.72 -26.43 -32.57
C GLU A 941 44.08 -26.49 -34.06
N PRO A 942 45.01 -25.67 -34.56
CA PRO A 942 45.53 -25.81 -35.90
C PRO A 942 46.37 -27.08 -36.03
N CYS A 943 46.04 -27.95 -36.98
CA CYS A 943 46.87 -29.08 -37.36
C CYS A 943 47.88 -28.71 -38.47
N LYS A 944 47.43 -27.96 -39.49
CA LYS A 944 48.27 -27.57 -40.63
C LYS A 944 47.92 -26.16 -41.12
N ILE A 945 48.93 -25.30 -41.27
CA ILE A 945 48.78 -23.87 -41.55
C ILE A 945 49.53 -23.50 -42.85
N TYR A 946 48.88 -22.76 -43.74
CA TYR A 946 49.45 -22.23 -44.99
C TYR A 946 49.74 -20.72 -44.86
N LYS A 947 49.33 -19.90 -45.86
CA LYS A 947 49.39 -18.43 -45.76
C LYS A 947 48.17 -17.88 -45.02
N LYS A 948 46.96 -18.09 -45.56
CA LYS A 948 45.68 -17.64 -44.98
C LYS A 948 44.71 -18.79 -44.66
N THR A 949 44.97 -20.00 -45.14
CA THR A 949 44.19 -21.20 -44.80
C THR A 949 44.87 -21.99 -43.69
N ALA A 950 44.07 -22.62 -42.84
CA ALA A 950 44.53 -23.65 -41.90
C ALA A 950 43.46 -24.74 -41.72
N TYR A 951 43.90 -25.96 -41.44
CA TYR A 951 43.04 -27.06 -41.03
C TYR A 951 43.01 -27.11 -39.49
N ILE A 952 41.81 -27.07 -38.91
CA ILE A 952 41.57 -27.03 -37.47
C ILE A 952 40.98 -28.37 -37.02
N LYS A 953 41.61 -29.00 -36.03
CA LYS A 953 41.18 -30.24 -35.37
C LYS A 953 40.54 -29.94 -34.01
N ASN A 954 39.89 -30.93 -33.41
CA ASN A 954 39.34 -30.90 -32.04
C ASN A 954 38.26 -29.82 -31.80
N MET A 955 37.77 -29.12 -32.83
CA MET A 955 36.70 -28.12 -32.74
C MET A 955 35.30 -28.76 -32.88
N PHE A 956 35.24 -29.87 -33.61
CA PHE A 956 34.04 -30.60 -34.00
C PHE A 956 34.31 -32.11 -33.89
N THR A 957 33.27 -32.91 -33.70
CA THR A 957 33.36 -34.39 -33.64
C THR A 957 33.18 -35.03 -35.01
N SER A 958 32.40 -34.39 -35.90
CA SER A 958 31.95 -34.98 -37.16
C SER A 958 31.92 -33.97 -38.31
N ASP A 959 31.96 -34.48 -39.54
CA ASP A 959 31.85 -33.66 -40.75
C ASP A 959 30.44 -33.02 -40.89
N LEU A 960 29.42 -33.63 -40.27
CA LEU A 960 28.03 -33.10 -40.20
C LEU A 960 27.94 -31.86 -39.31
N GLU A 961 28.63 -31.82 -38.18
CA GLU A 961 28.77 -30.60 -37.38
C GLU A 961 29.44 -29.49 -38.17
N ILE A 962 30.48 -29.81 -38.96
CA ILE A 962 31.17 -28.81 -39.79
C ILE A 962 30.23 -28.26 -40.88
N ALA A 963 29.39 -29.10 -41.49
CA ALA A 963 28.38 -28.63 -42.44
C ALA A 963 27.36 -27.70 -41.77
N LYS A 964 26.88 -28.04 -40.56
CA LYS A 964 25.97 -27.20 -39.75
C LYS A 964 26.59 -25.86 -39.32
N TYR A 965 27.92 -25.79 -39.24
CA TYR A 965 28.68 -24.59 -38.90
C TYR A 965 29.54 -24.06 -40.06
N GLU A 966 29.21 -24.39 -41.31
CA GLU A 966 29.84 -23.80 -42.49
C GLU A 966 29.57 -22.28 -42.55
N GLY A 967 30.56 -21.49 -42.95
CA GLY A 967 30.43 -20.02 -43.01
C GLY A 967 30.52 -19.29 -41.66
N VAL A 968 30.60 -19.99 -40.52
CA VAL A 968 30.65 -19.36 -39.19
C VAL A 968 31.94 -18.55 -38.96
N PRO A 969 31.85 -17.32 -38.40
CA PRO A 969 33.02 -16.52 -38.07
C PRO A 969 33.76 -17.03 -36.82
N ILE A 970 35.04 -17.37 -37.03
CA ILE A 970 36.00 -17.82 -36.00
C ILE A 970 37.01 -16.70 -35.68
N ARG A 971 37.68 -16.80 -34.53
CA ARG A 971 38.78 -15.92 -34.12
C ARG A 971 39.88 -16.72 -33.41
N THR A 972 41.14 -16.30 -33.52
CA THR A 972 42.21 -16.84 -32.66
C THR A 972 42.31 -16.08 -31.34
N VAL A 973 43.02 -16.66 -30.36
CA VAL A 973 43.42 -15.93 -29.14
C VAL A 973 44.33 -14.73 -29.46
N SER A 974 45.15 -14.79 -30.52
CA SER A 974 45.86 -13.62 -31.05
C SER A 974 44.97 -12.58 -31.78
N GLY A 975 43.66 -12.79 -31.87
CA GLY A 975 42.69 -11.81 -32.36
C GLY A 975 42.43 -11.83 -33.87
N ILE A 976 43.15 -12.67 -34.63
CA ILE A 976 42.99 -12.82 -36.09
C ILE A 976 41.60 -13.40 -36.36
N ARG A 977 40.79 -12.75 -37.21
CA ARG A 977 39.47 -13.24 -37.60
C ARG A 977 39.57 -14.24 -38.75
N GLY A 978 38.55 -15.07 -38.89
CA GLY A 978 38.43 -16.02 -39.98
C GLY A 978 37.03 -16.59 -40.12
N GLN A 979 36.90 -17.60 -40.98
CA GLN A 979 35.64 -18.29 -41.29
C GLN A 979 35.89 -19.79 -41.45
N VAL A 980 34.96 -20.61 -40.95
CA VAL A 980 34.88 -22.03 -41.32
C VAL A 980 34.47 -22.12 -42.79
N LYS A 981 35.20 -22.89 -43.60
CA LYS A 981 34.93 -23.03 -45.05
C LYS A 981 34.26 -24.33 -45.45
N LYS A 982 34.82 -25.51 -45.13
CA LYS A 982 34.22 -26.85 -45.40
C LYS A 982 34.85 -27.91 -44.49
N ALA A 983 34.19 -29.06 -44.33
CA ALA A 983 34.82 -30.27 -43.80
C ALA A 983 36.03 -30.69 -44.67
N ALA A 984 37.05 -31.29 -44.04
CA ALA A 984 38.27 -31.71 -44.73
C ALA A 984 38.77 -33.06 -44.20
N LYS A 985 38.72 -34.08 -45.05
CA LYS A 985 39.28 -35.41 -44.76
C LYS A 985 40.81 -35.30 -44.77
N GLU A 986 41.45 -35.74 -43.71
CA GLU A 986 42.88 -35.50 -43.52
C GLU A 986 43.74 -36.41 -44.40
N VAL A 987 44.45 -35.81 -45.37
CA VAL A 987 45.51 -36.48 -46.14
C VAL A 987 46.83 -36.23 -45.42
N ILE A 988 47.20 -37.13 -44.50
CA ILE A 988 48.42 -37.07 -43.69
C ILE A 988 49.64 -37.46 -44.54
N GLY A 989 50.02 -36.58 -45.46
CA GLY A 989 51.13 -36.78 -46.39
C GLY A 989 50.86 -37.85 -47.45
N ASN A 990 51.92 -38.28 -48.13
CA ASN A 990 51.84 -39.23 -49.26
C ASN A 990 51.72 -40.70 -48.80
N LYS A 991 51.07 -40.98 -47.66
CA LYS A 991 50.69 -42.34 -47.28
C LYS A 991 49.29 -42.63 -47.81
N SER A 992 49.19 -43.59 -48.72
CA SER A 992 47.93 -44.01 -49.34
C SER A 992 47.02 -44.75 -48.35
N ARG A 993 45.72 -44.82 -48.68
CA ARG A 993 44.70 -45.54 -47.90
C ARG A 993 44.97 -47.05 -47.92
N LYS A 994 45.82 -47.57 -47.04
CA LYS A 994 46.05 -49.02 -46.88
C LYS A 994 45.80 -49.58 -45.48
N ASP A 995 45.88 -48.75 -44.45
CA ASP A 995 45.56 -49.16 -43.08
C ASP A 995 44.09 -48.80 -42.78
N GLY A 996 43.30 -49.76 -42.29
CA GLY A 996 41.85 -49.65 -42.04
C GLY A 996 41.45 -48.75 -40.86
N ILE A 997 42.25 -47.75 -40.54
CA ILE A 997 42.02 -46.81 -39.44
C ILE A 997 40.82 -45.91 -39.80
N PRO A 998 39.78 -45.79 -38.96
CA PRO A 998 38.65 -44.91 -39.25
C PRO A 998 39.15 -43.47 -39.41
N SER A 999 38.74 -42.84 -40.52
CA SER A 999 39.12 -41.46 -40.82
C SER A 999 38.65 -40.53 -39.70
N LYS A 1000 39.59 -39.80 -39.07
CA LYS A 1000 39.27 -38.81 -38.04
C LYS A 1000 38.49 -37.64 -38.66
N GLY A 1001 37.16 -37.74 -38.63
CA GLY A 1001 36.25 -36.66 -39.01
C GLY A 1001 36.35 -35.47 -38.05
N GLY A 1002 35.64 -34.38 -38.37
CA GLY A 1002 35.64 -33.19 -37.50
C GLY A 1002 36.84 -32.26 -37.70
N ILE A 1003 37.61 -32.43 -38.79
CA ILE A 1003 38.65 -31.47 -39.20
C ILE A 1003 38.07 -30.43 -40.16
N ALA A 1004 38.07 -29.17 -39.74
CA ALA A 1004 37.53 -28.05 -40.50
C ALA A 1004 38.61 -27.33 -41.31
N ARG A 1005 38.35 -27.10 -42.61
CA ARG A 1005 39.14 -26.15 -43.42
C ARG A 1005 38.68 -24.73 -43.10
N CYS A 1006 39.59 -23.89 -42.64
CA CYS A 1006 39.32 -22.53 -42.21
C CYS A 1006 40.16 -21.50 -42.98
N THR A 1007 39.61 -20.30 -43.20
CA THR A 1007 40.30 -19.15 -43.82
C THR A 1007 40.39 -17.99 -42.84
N PHE A 1008 41.55 -17.35 -42.72
CA PHE A 1008 41.87 -16.28 -41.79
C PHE A 1008 42.37 -15.02 -42.51
N GLU A 1009 42.33 -13.88 -41.83
CA GLU A 1009 42.86 -12.60 -42.35
C GLU A 1009 44.36 -12.65 -42.62
N ASP A 1010 45.12 -13.27 -41.73
CA ASP A 1010 46.58 -13.43 -41.77
C ASP A 1010 47.00 -14.79 -41.18
N LYS A 1011 48.30 -15.11 -41.24
CA LYS A 1011 48.86 -16.40 -40.83
C LYS A 1011 48.85 -16.59 -39.30
N ILE A 1012 47.99 -17.50 -38.85
CA ILE A 1012 47.95 -18.00 -37.45
C ILE A 1012 49.21 -18.83 -37.10
N LEU A 1013 49.46 -19.05 -35.81
CA LEU A 1013 50.56 -19.88 -35.30
C LEU A 1013 50.07 -21.27 -34.86
N MET A 1014 50.96 -22.27 -34.82
CA MET A 1014 50.62 -23.60 -34.27
C MET A 1014 50.26 -23.57 -32.77
N SER A 1015 50.61 -22.49 -32.08
CA SER A 1015 50.28 -22.23 -30.67
C SER A 1015 49.00 -21.41 -30.47
N ASP A 1016 48.30 -21.00 -31.55
CA ASP A 1016 47.02 -20.30 -31.44
C ASP A 1016 45.89 -21.29 -31.15
N ILE A 1017 45.10 -21.01 -30.12
CA ILE A 1017 43.78 -21.65 -29.97
C ILE A 1017 42.79 -20.87 -30.85
N VAL A 1018 42.05 -21.59 -31.70
CA VAL A 1018 40.98 -21.05 -32.54
C VAL A 1018 39.65 -21.29 -31.84
N PHE A 1019 38.75 -20.30 -31.86
CA PHE A 1019 37.40 -20.47 -31.31
C PHE A 1019 36.34 -19.67 -32.06
N PHE A 1020 35.09 -20.10 -31.95
CA PHE A 1020 33.92 -19.26 -32.21
C PHE A 1020 33.00 -19.23 -30.98
N THR A 1021 32.13 -18.22 -30.91
CA THR A 1021 31.18 -18.04 -29.80
C THR A 1021 29.77 -18.31 -30.25
N THR A 1022 29.14 -19.33 -29.67
CA THR A 1022 27.71 -19.62 -29.82
C THR A 1022 26.94 -19.19 -28.58
N TRP A 1023 25.62 -19.25 -28.68
CA TRP A 1023 24.69 -18.92 -27.62
C TRP A 1023 23.65 -20.04 -27.55
N VAL A 1024 23.35 -20.51 -26.35
CA VAL A 1024 22.33 -21.53 -26.09
C VAL A 1024 21.37 -20.97 -25.05
N ASN A 1025 20.07 -21.17 -25.25
CA ASN A 1025 19.05 -20.75 -24.29
C ASN A 1025 19.23 -21.50 -22.96
N VAL A 1026 18.90 -20.87 -21.84
CA VAL A 1026 18.96 -21.48 -20.51
C VAL A 1026 17.65 -21.27 -19.80
N ASP A 1027 16.98 -22.37 -19.55
CA ASP A 1027 15.65 -22.39 -18.95
C ASP A 1027 15.73 -22.03 -17.46
N ILE A 1028 14.68 -21.39 -16.98
CA ILE A 1028 14.53 -20.98 -15.58
C ILE A 1028 13.89 -22.15 -14.84
N PRO A 1029 14.41 -22.61 -13.68
CA PRO A 1029 13.77 -23.69 -12.94
C PRO A 1029 12.39 -23.26 -12.40
N ASN A 1030 11.36 -24.03 -12.70
CA ASN A 1030 10.00 -23.82 -12.19
C ASN A 1030 9.89 -24.35 -10.75
N PHE A 1031 10.58 -23.69 -9.82
CA PHE A 1031 10.59 -24.03 -8.40
C PHE A 1031 10.26 -22.79 -7.56
N PHE A 1032 9.20 -22.90 -6.76
CA PHE A 1032 8.98 -22.07 -5.59
C PHE A 1032 8.54 -22.98 -4.43
N ASN A 1033 8.82 -22.56 -3.19
CA ASN A 1033 8.38 -23.25 -1.97
C ASN A 1033 7.95 -22.20 -0.94
N PRO A 1034 6.66 -22.12 -0.54
CA PRO A 1034 6.19 -21.10 0.40
C PRO A 1034 6.85 -21.23 1.78
N LEU A 1035 7.02 -20.09 2.46
CA LEU A 1035 7.69 -20.03 3.76
C LEU A 1035 6.68 -20.18 4.91
N THR A 1036 6.36 -21.43 5.25
CA THR A 1036 5.36 -21.85 6.25
C THR A 1036 5.88 -21.76 7.70
N THR A 1037 6.39 -20.60 8.13
CA THR A 1037 7.04 -20.44 9.45
C THR A 1037 6.08 -20.43 10.64
N ALA A 1038 4.79 -20.18 10.45
CA ALA A 1038 3.79 -20.21 11.52
C ALA A 1038 3.16 -21.60 11.72
N LEU A 1039 3.53 -22.59 10.88
CA LEU A 1039 3.14 -24.00 11.00
C LEU A 1039 4.23 -24.85 11.68
N GLN A 1040 5.14 -24.23 12.44
CA GLN A 1040 6.30 -24.90 13.04
C GLN A 1040 6.57 -24.39 14.46
N PRO A 1041 6.95 -25.27 15.41
CA PRO A 1041 7.28 -24.86 16.77
C PRO A 1041 8.57 -24.01 16.77
N ARG A 1042 8.61 -23.00 17.65
CA ARG A 1042 9.68 -21.96 17.67
C ARG A 1042 11.11 -22.49 17.77
N ASP A 1043 11.31 -23.62 18.44
CA ASP A 1043 12.62 -24.26 18.57
C ASP A 1043 13.15 -24.85 17.24
N GLN A 1044 12.26 -25.15 16.29
CA GLN A 1044 12.63 -25.72 14.99
C GLN A 1044 12.70 -24.64 13.89
N THR A 1045 13.93 -24.24 13.53
CA THR A 1045 14.14 -23.38 12.35
C THR A 1045 13.69 -24.06 11.05
N TRP A 1046 12.97 -23.33 10.20
CA TRP A 1046 12.44 -23.79 8.91
C TRP A 1046 13.55 -24.31 7.96
N LYS A 1047 13.32 -25.50 7.40
CA LYS A 1047 14.29 -26.26 6.59
C LYS A 1047 13.91 -26.24 5.10
N GLY A 1048 14.49 -25.31 4.34
CA GLY A 1048 14.36 -25.26 2.87
C GLY A 1048 15.46 -26.03 2.12
N MET A 1049 15.45 -25.89 0.79
CA MET A 1049 16.55 -26.33 -0.07
C MET A 1049 17.85 -25.63 0.34
N LYS A 1050 18.89 -26.41 0.64
CA LYS A 1050 20.21 -25.89 1.06
C LYS A 1050 21.02 -25.38 -0.12
N THR A 1051 21.95 -24.45 0.10
CA THR A 1051 22.83 -23.97 -0.98
C THR A 1051 23.84 -25.05 -1.42
N VAL A 1052 24.34 -24.95 -2.66
CA VAL A 1052 25.39 -25.85 -3.16
C VAL A 1052 26.69 -25.76 -2.35
N GLY A 1053 26.89 -24.66 -1.60
CA GLY A 1053 27.99 -24.52 -0.65
C GLY A 1053 27.80 -25.29 0.65
N GLU A 1054 26.57 -25.45 1.13
CA GLU A 1054 26.22 -26.19 2.34
C GLU A 1054 26.13 -27.70 2.06
N LEU A 1055 25.44 -28.10 1.00
CA LEU A 1055 25.35 -29.51 0.57
C LEU A 1055 26.74 -30.13 0.37
N ARG A 1056 27.72 -29.36 -0.14
CA ARG A 1056 29.11 -29.82 -0.28
C ARG A 1056 29.86 -29.95 1.04
N ARG A 1057 29.51 -29.18 2.06
CA ARG A 1057 30.11 -29.31 3.40
C ARG A 1057 29.57 -30.53 4.11
N GLU A 1058 28.25 -30.73 4.05
CA GLU A 1058 27.56 -31.87 4.65
C GLU A 1058 27.99 -33.21 4.00
N LEU A 1059 28.14 -33.23 2.67
CA LEU A 1059 28.63 -34.40 1.92
C LEU A 1059 30.18 -34.48 1.80
N ALA A 1060 30.92 -33.59 2.49
CA ALA A 1060 32.38 -33.46 2.41
C ALA A 1060 32.98 -33.34 0.98
N LEU A 1061 32.19 -32.92 -0.01
CA LEU A 1061 32.58 -32.88 -1.42
C LEU A 1061 33.42 -31.63 -1.77
N PRO A 1062 34.61 -31.77 -2.36
CA PRO A 1062 35.46 -30.64 -2.74
C PRO A 1062 34.84 -29.79 -3.87
N VAL A 1063 35.26 -28.53 -3.96
CA VAL A 1063 34.87 -27.65 -5.06
C VAL A 1063 35.58 -28.09 -6.35
N PRO A 1064 34.86 -28.35 -7.47
CA PRO A 1064 35.48 -28.74 -8.72
C PRO A 1064 36.23 -27.57 -9.36
N VAL A 1065 37.56 -27.69 -9.45
CA VAL A 1065 38.46 -26.68 -10.02
C VAL A 1065 39.25 -27.29 -11.17
N ASN A 1066 39.06 -26.75 -12.39
CA ASN A 1066 39.90 -27.11 -13.53
C ASN A 1066 41.26 -26.38 -13.44
N LYS A 1067 42.35 -27.15 -13.38
CA LYS A 1067 43.74 -26.68 -13.27
C LYS A 1067 44.18 -25.75 -14.42
N ASP A 1068 43.56 -25.87 -15.59
CA ASP A 1068 43.86 -25.05 -16.77
C ASP A 1068 43.03 -23.75 -16.83
N SER A 1069 41.97 -23.65 -16.02
CA SER A 1069 41.18 -22.42 -15.84
C SER A 1069 41.76 -21.49 -14.78
N LEU A 1070 42.82 -21.90 -14.07
CA LEU A 1070 43.51 -21.08 -13.08
C LEU A 1070 44.49 -20.11 -13.74
N TYR A 1071 44.33 -18.81 -13.48
CA TYR A 1071 45.26 -17.78 -13.95
C TYR A 1071 46.65 -17.97 -13.33
N LYS A 1072 47.68 -17.87 -14.18
CA LYS A 1072 49.10 -17.97 -13.82
C LYS A 1072 49.82 -16.72 -14.34
N PRO A 1073 50.85 -16.18 -13.65
CA PRO A 1073 51.65 -15.08 -14.19
C PRO A 1073 52.37 -15.53 -15.48
N ILE A 1074 52.39 -14.67 -16.51
CA ILE A 1074 52.92 -15.02 -17.84
C ILE A 1074 54.17 -14.20 -18.14
N GLU A 1075 55.34 -14.83 -18.03
CA GLU A 1075 56.62 -14.22 -18.43
C GLU A 1075 56.78 -14.22 -19.96
N ARG A 1076 56.69 -13.04 -20.58
CA ARG A 1076 56.83 -12.88 -22.03
C ARG A 1076 58.29 -12.59 -22.42
N LYS A 1077 58.99 -13.61 -22.93
CA LYS A 1077 60.34 -13.46 -23.51
C LYS A 1077 60.30 -12.49 -24.71
N PRO A 1078 61.28 -11.57 -24.87
CA PRO A 1078 61.27 -10.58 -25.94
C PRO A 1078 61.45 -11.25 -27.32
N LYS A 1079 60.43 -11.14 -28.17
CA LYS A 1079 60.41 -11.76 -29.51
C LYS A 1079 61.42 -11.07 -30.43
N LYS A 1080 62.55 -11.74 -30.69
CA LYS A 1080 63.45 -11.41 -31.80
C LYS A 1080 62.84 -11.96 -33.08
N PHE A 1081 62.70 -11.11 -34.10
CA PHE A 1081 62.32 -11.52 -35.45
C PHE A 1081 63.57 -11.88 -36.26
N ASN A 1082 63.41 -12.76 -37.25
CA ASN A 1082 64.48 -13.07 -38.20
C ASN A 1082 64.76 -11.83 -39.09
N PRO A 1083 66.01 -11.64 -39.57
CA PRO A 1083 66.31 -10.60 -40.55
C PRO A 1083 65.54 -10.84 -41.86
N LEU A 1084 65.32 -9.76 -42.61
CA LEU A 1084 64.70 -9.83 -43.93
C LEU A 1084 65.63 -10.59 -44.90
N VAL A 1085 65.14 -11.71 -45.45
CA VAL A 1085 65.85 -12.46 -46.49
C VAL A 1085 65.25 -12.10 -47.84
N ILE A 1086 65.99 -11.37 -48.65
CA ILE A 1086 65.60 -11.02 -50.03
C ILE A 1086 65.80 -12.25 -50.93
N PRO A 1087 64.81 -12.64 -51.76
CA PRO A 1087 64.98 -13.73 -52.72
C PRO A 1087 66.13 -13.45 -53.70
N LYS A 1088 66.99 -14.44 -53.98
CA LYS A 1088 68.19 -14.26 -54.82
C LYS A 1088 67.88 -13.69 -56.22
N SER A 1089 66.78 -14.10 -56.83
CA SER A 1089 66.31 -13.57 -58.12
C SER A 1089 65.99 -12.07 -58.05
N LEU A 1090 65.29 -11.63 -56.99
CA LEU A 1090 65.02 -10.21 -56.75
C LEU A 1090 66.32 -9.45 -56.41
N GLN A 1091 67.21 -10.02 -55.61
CA GLN A 1091 68.53 -9.43 -55.32
C GLN A 1091 69.41 -9.26 -56.57
N GLN A 1092 69.23 -10.11 -57.59
CA GLN A 1092 69.88 -9.96 -58.90
C GLN A 1092 69.25 -8.82 -59.72
N ALA A 1093 67.91 -8.75 -59.75
CA ALA A 1093 67.14 -7.76 -60.52
C ALA A 1093 67.09 -6.35 -59.90
N LEU A 1094 67.45 -6.17 -58.62
CA LEU A 1094 67.49 -4.85 -57.98
C LEU A 1094 68.50 -3.90 -58.66
N PRO A 1095 68.11 -2.64 -58.98
CA PRO A 1095 69.02 -1.61 -59.46
C PRO A 1095 70.24 -1.42 -58.54
N PHE A 1096 71.41 -1.15 -59.13
CA PHE A 1096 72.72 -1.14 -58.45
C PHE A 1096 72.74 -0.36 -57.13
N VAL A 1097 72.11 0.82 -57.08
CA VAL A 1097 72.01 1.68 -55.88
C VAL A 1097 71.26 1.01 -54.73
N SER A 1098 70.22 0.24 -55.05
CA SER A 1098 69.34 -0.45 -54.08
C SER A 1098 69.83 -1.84 -53.66
N LYS A 1099 70.88 -2.37 -54.31
CA LYS A 1099 71.35 -3.73 -54.13
C LYS A 1099 72.10 -3.87 -52.80
N PRO A 1100 71.70 -4.79 -51.89
CA PRO A 1100 72.34 -4.93 -50.59
C PRO A 1100 73.80 -5.39 -50.74
N LYS A 1101 74.71 -4.67 -50.09
CA LYS A 1101 76.16 -4.90 -50.13
C LYS A 1101 76.60 -5.95 -49.12
N ASP A 1102 75.98 -7.13 -49.19
CA ASP A 1102 76.25 -8.26 -48.30
C ASP A 1102 77.63 -8.88 -48.61
N ILE A 1103 78.68 -8.43 -47.91
CA ILE A 1103 80.03 -8.99 -48.06
C ILE A 1103 80.04 -10.40 -47.46
N PRO A 1104 80.27 -11.47 -48.26
CA PRO A 1104 80.33 -12.83 -47.72
C PRO A 1104 81.57 -13.00 -46.84
N LYS A 1105 81.40 -13.60 -45.65
CA LYS A 1105 82.53 -13.90 -44.76
C LYS A 1105 83.56 -14.79 -45.48
N ARG A 1106 84.79 -14.29 -45.64
CA ARG A 1106 85.90 -15.05 -46.24
C ARG A 1106 86.18 -16.30 -45.40
N ARG A 1107 86.38 -17.44 -46.07
CA ARG A 1107 86.70 -18.74 -45.43
C ARG A 1107 88.19 -18.91 -45.10
N ARG A 1108 89.07 -18.06 -45.62
CA ARG A 1108 90.50 -17.99 -45.30
C ARG A 1108 90.79 -16.61 -44.72
N GLY A 1109 91.48 -16.56 -43.57
CA GLY A 1109 91.94 -15.32 -42.95
C GLY A 1109 93.06 -14.65 -43.76
N LEU A 1110 93.26 -13.35 -43.53
CA LEU A 1110 94.34 -12.56 -44.11
C LEU A 1110 95.69 -12.89 -43.45
N LEU A 1111 96.79 -12.55 -44.13
CA LEU A 1111 98.12 -12.55 -43.51
C LEU A 1111 98.20 -11.60 -42.32
N GLN A 1112 97.43 -10.50 -42.34
CA GLN A 1112 97.28 -9.57 -41.21
C GLN A 1112 96.63 -10.25 -39.99
N ASP A 1113 95.57 -11.04 -40.19
CA ASP A 1113 94.93 -11.80 -39.11
C ASP A 1113 95.89 -12.83 -38.47
N ARG A 1114 96.81 -13.38 -39.27
CA ARG A 1114 97.85 -14.34 -38.83
C ARG A 1114 99.09 -13.68 -38.21
N ARG A 1115 99.29 -12.38 -38.45
CA ARG A 1115 100.40 -11.55 -37.89
C ARG A 1115 99.95 -10.74 -36.67
N ALA A 1116 98.67 -10.80 -36.28
CA ALA A 1116 98.16 -10.11 -35.11
C ALA A 1116 98.86 -10.57 -33.82
N VAL A 1117 99.34 -9.61 -33.02
CA VAL A 1117 100.04 -9.88 -31.76
C VAL A 1117 99.06 -10.51 -30.75
N VAL A 1118 99.52 -11.55 -30.05
CA VAL A 1118 98.72 -12.21 -29.01
C VAL A 1118 98.72 -11.34 -27.75
N VAL A 1119 97.62 -10.63 -27.55
CA VAL A 1119 97.34 -9.73 -26.41
C VAL A 1119 97.60 -10.42 -25.07
N GLU A 1120 98.33 -9.76 -24.18
CA GLU A 1120 98.77 -10.34 -22.90
C GLU A 1120 97.61 -10.70 -21.95
N PRO A 1121 97.81 -11.61 -20.97
CA PRO A 1121 96.77 -11.94 -19.97
C PRO A 1121 96.26 -10.73 -19.15
N HIS A 1122 97.08 -9.69 -18.95
CA HIS A 1122 96.66 -8.46 -18.30
C HIS A 1122 95.84 -7.56 -19.25
N GLU A 1123 96.38 -7.25 -20.43
CA GLU A 1123 95.68 -6.47 -21.46
C GLU A 1123 94.35 -7.10 -21.89
N ARG A 1124 94.28 -8.43 -21.95
CA ARG A 1124 93.04 -9.16 -22.26
C ARG A 1124 91.98 -9.00 -21.16
N LYS A 1125 92.39 -8.80 -19.89
CA LYS A 1125 91.48 -8.43 -18.79
C LYS A 1125 91.03 -6.97 -18.93
N THR A 1126 91.92 -6.03 -19.24
CA THR A 1126 91.55 -4.60 -19.40
C THR A 1126 90.65 -4.38 -20.63
N GLN A 1127 90.95 -5.00 -21.78
CA GLN A 1127 90.08 -4.99 -22.96
C GLN A 1127 88.70 -5.58 -22.66
N LYS A 1128 88.63 -6.71 -21.94
CA LYS A 1128 87.35 -7.32 -21.52
C LYS A 1128 86.56 -6.39 -20.57
N LEU A 1129 87.24 -5.73 -19.64
CA LEU A 1129 86.63 -4.73 -18.76
C LEU A 1129 86.08 -3.52 -19.55
N ILE A 1130 86.84 -3.01 -20.53
CA ILE A 1130 86.41 -1.92 -21.42
C ILE A 1130 85.19 -2.34 -22.23
N GLN A 1131 85.18 -3.55 -22.81
CA GLN A 1131 84.03 -4.10 -23.53
C GLN A 1131 82.79 -4.26 -22.61
N HIS A 1132 82.98 -4.72 -21.38
CA HIS A 1132 81.90 -4.81 -20.38
C HIS A 1132 81.33 -3.41 -20.05
N LEU A 1133 82.20 -2.41 -19.81
CA LEU A 1133 81.79 -1.03 -19.53
C LEU A 1133 81.04 -0.40 -20.71
N GLN A 1134 81.52 -0.60 -21.95
CA GLN A 1134 80.85 -0.15 -23.16
C GLN A 1134 79.47 -0.81 -23.33
N LEU A 1135 79.36 -2.12 -23.08
CA LEU A 1135 78.09 -2.86 -23.16
C LEU A 1135 77.10 -2.42 -22.07
N ILE A 1136 77.57 -2.18 -20.84
CA ILE A 1136 76.76 -1.64 -19.74
C ILE A 1136 76.29 -0.22 -20.09
N ARG A 1137 77.18 0.64 -20.61
CA ARG A 1137 76.84 1.99 -21.07
C ARG A 1137 75.79 1.97 -22.17
N HIS A 1138 75.98 1.17 -23.23
CA HIS A 1138 75.02 1.04 -24.32
C HIS A 1138 73.66 0.54 -23.83
N ASN A 1139 73.63 -0.46 -22.94
CA ASN A 1139 72.37 -0.94 -22.35
C ASN A 1139 71.69 0.08 -21.43
N LYS A 1140 72.47 0.89 -20.68
CA LYS A 1140 71.96 1.99 -19.84
C LYS A 1140 71.38 3.11 -20.71
N GLU A 1141 72.07 3.53 -21.76
CA GLU A 1141 71.61 4.52 -22.74
C GLU A 1141 70.37 4.03 -23.50
N LYS A 1142 70.34 2.76 -23.92
CA LYS A 1142 69.17 2.16 -24.59
C LYS A 1142 67.94 2.11 -23.68
N LYS A 1143 68.11 1.68 -22.42
CA LYS A 1143 67.04 1.72 -21.40
C LYS A 1143 66.59 3.16 -21.08
N LYS A 1144 67.52 4.13 -21.09
CA LYS A 1144 67.19 5.55 -20.92
C LYS A 1144 66.34 6.07 -22.09
N LYS A 1145 66.78 5.86 -23.34
CA LYS A 1145 66.04 6.25 -24.55
C LYS A 1145 64.65 5.62 -24.61
N GLN A 1146 64.51 4.33 -24.27
CA GLN A 1146 63.20 3.67 -24.20
C GLN A 1146 62.26 4.32 -23.18
N LYS A 1147 62.75 4.64 -21.97
CA LYS A 1147 61.95 5.38 -20.96
C LYS A 1147 61.62 6.81 -21.38
N GLU A 1148 62.50 7.46 -22.14
CA GLU A 1148 62.27 8.81 -22.68
C GLU A 1148 61.23 8.79 -23.81
N GLU A 1149 61.26 7.79 -24.69
CA GLU A 1149 60.22 7.53 -25.68
C GLU A 1149 58.86 7.19 -25.04
N GLU A 1150 58.84 6.38 -23.98
CA GLU A 1150 57.62 6.05 -23.22
C GLU A 1150 57.01 7.32 -22.60
N LYS A 1151 57.83 8.11 -21.88
CA LYS A 1151 57.41 9.43 -21.33
C LYS A 1151 56.92 10.37 -22.42
N ARG A 1152 57.63 10.46 -23.54
CA ARG A 1152 57.26 11.31 -24.68
C ARG A 1152 55.92 10.91 -25.27
N LYS A 1153 55.66 9.61 -25.49
CA LYS A 1153 54.38 9.09 -25.98
C LYS A 1153 53.24 9.41 -25.01
N VAL A 1154 53.46 9.25 -23.69
CA VAL A 1154 52.46 9.65 -22.68
C VAL A 1154 52.17 11.15 -22.76
N PHE A 1155 53.20 12.00 -22.80
CA PHE A 1155 53.06 13.46 -22.92
C PHE A 1155 52.36 13.87 -24.24
N GLU A 1156 52.70 13.26 -25.37
CA GLU A 1156 52.03 13.49 -26.66
C GLU A 1156 50.52 13.13 -26.58
N THR A 1157 50.14 12.05 -25.89
CA THR A 1157 48.71 11.72 -25.66
C THR A 1157 48.00 12.61 -24.65
N GLN A 1158 48.72 13.27 -23.74
CA GLN A 1158 48.17 14.27 -22.82
C GLN A 1158 47.95 15.59 -23.57
N LYS A 1159 48.98 16.10 -24.24
CA LYS A 1159 48.92 17.30 -25.08
C LYS A 1159 47.80 17.21 -26.14
N ALA A 1160 47.63 16.06 -26.79
CA ALA A 1160 46.54 15.84 -27.75
C ALA A 1160 45.14 15.94 -27.11
N LYS A 1161 44.96 15.57 -25.84
CA LYS A 1161 43.69 15.76 -25.12
C LYS A 1161 43.46 17.23 -24.75
N GLU A 1162 44.50 17.92 -24.29
CA GLU A 1162 44.47 19.35 -23.98
C GLU A 1162 44.16 20.19 -25.23
N GLU A 1163 44.76 19.85 -26.37
CA GLU A 1163 44.49 20.48 -27.67
C GLU A 1163 43.05 20.25 -28.14
N LEU A 1164 42.47 19.07 -27.90
CA LEU A 1164 41.06 18.82 -28.17
C LEU A 1164 40.12 19.66 -27.29
N VAL A 1165 40.51 19.97 -26.05
CA VAL A 1165 39.74 20.84 -25.14
C VAL A 1165 39.90 22.31 -25.51
N SER A 1166 41.12 22.78 -25.76
CA SER A 1166 41.38 24.17 -26.17
C SER A 1166 40.71 24.49 -27.51
N ARG A 1167 40.72 23.55 -28.47
CA ARG A 1167 40.02 23.67 -29.76
C ARG A 1167 38.49 23.71 -29.62
N LYS A 1168 37.90 23.05 -28.60
CA LYS A 1168 36.47 23.21 -28.26
C LYS A 1168 36.20 24.62 -27.73
N ARG A 1169 36.95 25.04 -26.70
CA ARG A 1169 36.83 26.38 -26.08
C ARG A 1169 36.99 27.50 -27.11
N GLN A 1170 38.01 27.46 -27.96
CA GLN A 1170 38.21 28.44 -29.04
C GLN A 1170 37.06 28.46 -30.07
N ARG A 1171 36.34 27.34 -30.27
CA ARG A 1171 35.16 27.28 -31.14
C ARG A 1171 33.95 27.96 -30.49
N GLU A 1172 33.81 27.84 -29.18
CA GLU A 1172 32.79 28.50 -28.37
C GLU A 1172 33.05 30.01 -28.26
N GLU A 1173 34.25 30.43 -27.84
CA GLU A 1173 34.68 31.84 -27.81
C GLU A 1173 34.61 32.54 -29.19
N ARG A 1174 34.72 31.79 -30.29
CA ARG A 1174 34.52 32.31 -31.66
C ARG A 1174 33.04 32.44 -32.01
N ARG A 1175 32.20 31.47 -31.61
CA ARG A 1175 30.73 31.53 -31.77
C ARG A 1175 30.12 32.67 -30.97
N GLU A 1176 30.59 32.91 -29.76
CA GLU A 1176 30.13 34.01 -28.91
C GLU A 1176 30.52 35.36 -29.52
N ARG A 1177 31.78 35.56 -29.89
CA ARG A 1177 32.22 36.77 -30.60
C ARG A 1177 31.43 37.02 -31.90
N TYR A 1178 31.12 36.00 -32.69
CA TYR A 1178 30.27 36.20 -33.87
C TYR A 1178 28.80 36.51 -33.52
N ARG A 1179 28.24 35.94 -32.44
CA ARG A 1179 26.90 36.32 -31.93
C ARG A 1179 26.86 37.76 -31.42
N GLU A 1180 27.94 38.21 -30.76
CA GLU A 1180 28.06 39.60 -30.30
C GLU A 1180 28.27 40.56 -31.47
N GLN A 1181 29.12 40.24 -32.44
CA GLN A 1181 29.30 41.02 -33.66
C GLN A 1181 28.04 41.07 -34.52
N ASP A 1182 27.24 40.00 -34.58
CA ASP A 1182 25.93 40.01 -35.26
C ASP A 1182 24.91 40.88 -34.49
N LYS A 1183 24.84 40.77 -33.16
CA LYS A 1183 24.02 41.67 -32.33
C LYS A 1183 24.46 43.14 -32.45
N GLN A 1184 25.76 43.41 -32.54
CA GLN A 1184 26.31 44.74 -32.78
C GLN A 1184 25.97 45.22 -34.19
N LYS A 1185 26.18 44.42 -35.24
CA LYS A 1185 25.81 44.76 -36.63
C LYS A 1185 24.31 45.00 -36.81
N LYS A 1186 23.46 44.25 -36.11
CA LYS A 1186 22.00 44.47 -36.07
C LYS A 1186 21.61 45.72 -35.29
N ARG A 1187 22.38 46.11 -34.27
CA ARG A 1187 22.23 47.42 -33.61
C ARG A 1187 22.69 48.56 -34.51
N THR A 1188 23.86 48.47 -35.14
CA THR A 1188 24.39 49.53 -36.00
C THR A 1188 23.56 49.74 -37.26
N ARG A 1189 23.01 48.67 -37.85
CA ARG A 1189 22.04 48.77 -38.96
C ARG A 1189 20.80 49.55 -38.56
N ARG A 1190 20.17 49.18 -37.43
CA ARG A 1190 19.02 49.91 -36.88
C ARG A 1190 19.35 51.39 -36.63
N THR A 1191 20.51 51.71 -36.05
CA THR A 1191 20.97 53.10 -35.86
C THR A 1191 21.56 53.78 -37.10
N SER A 1192 21.47 53.16 -38.28
CA SER A 1192 21.74 53.77 -39.59
C SER A 1192 20.52 53.77 -40.51
N GLU A 1193 19.42 53.14 -40.06
CA GLU A 1193 18.10 53.12 -40.69
C GLU A 1193 17.19 54.17 -40.00
N ASP A 1194 17.39 54.40 -38.68
CA ASP A 1194 16.97 55.61 -37.93
C ASP A 1194 17.57 56.90 -38.55
#